data_AF-A0A1L9AVY0-F1
#
_entry.id   AF-A0A1L9AVY0-F1
#
_cell.length_a   1.000
_cell.length_b   1.000
_cell.length_c   1.000
_cell.angle_alpha   90.00
_cell.angle_beta   90.00
_cell.angle_gamma   90.00
#
_symmetry.space_group_name_H-M   'P 1'
#
loop_
_entity.id
_entity.type
_entity.pdbx_description
1 polymer ?
#
loop_
_entity_poly.entity_id
_entity_poly.type
_entity_poly.pdbx_seq_one_letter_code
_entity_poly.pdbx_strand_id
1 'polypeptide(L)'
;MSAFDFTRLEIEAAVGPKTFPTQKGELKFTLTPVPKGTGDTATTTIFGDQNAPNSLYVRHADSATSAGRTLVQVVLQRTARVGTTEPINAFAATFEVTTGTPHEFVVTWDASAKTAVLKVDNVQHPAKWQPAGDGWTASGQKFVLGGHKGDQLKNLSVRNLATNEVWSSLPELPVEIALHESWQGYLRRSTTLANLINNTCDLSKPLADQIDYCNTTKGGRGKITEPAKWLALAYRLTGKPELLTAAKKHIKLLLKADLGAGEVDGPEWSMGGRVGAMGIYYDWLFDDLKGDSPDGALTYHEALAQRIKATIAFDVVGKNTDLLGSVCGAPAQNASGQWVTPTITANPFDCAVKPVFTTGAGPNIRTNYLSGHTASANTGSLLGLLAIADAYPEVKGLIDTIYDHFKFGYLRARDFVAENGGNQTLYSYASSAGETADRLLLWNRALTSNSGLQMVSAPYMIYPYIYGVRADGSFPAGGDNFTFSLGERSVGSMALVGAAADDVHAANYYWNDIMRYRSASHVGLFEERLLYPKPTTAAPTTALPLSRHFKTAGNVLMRDTWTHAEATLLDFKSSSFISENHHHLDQNAFSLSYKAPLLLDSGRYDNYGSVHWLNYYTRTIAHNTITVYDEKETFGGRSLDGGQWFGTRATYPTIEQIQPGGSNVLDGVASYEEGGDYAYVTGNASKAYVNSKIDPNTGFLRSIVYLRSQVRGEQPKILVFDSVRPTKPNMEITSLLHSVNKPTSTIVPTDEHNGRYKFGFVGAAEPLTIRNGDGMVTVQPLLPAQSDIALVGGLNEGSSCVQAAVPGTTSFETPRAEFTSQDCRFMVRTKLQDGTIGWRNFAIMDEPPEPSRDTDIGAWRVEITPRTASAVGTAQFFLNVLHVDDSDGATSGAAAIAKARLLSSDGNAVAVAMADGRVVVFHGGVAPSATTDEISWTVDAGSKAPTLVVGLQKGATYTLTPVSTTRMKLTRSSTGTLTAPNGVLKINRS
;
A
#
# COMPACT_ATOMS: atom_id res chain seq x y z
N MET A 1 -21.40 -13.63 0.30
CA MET A 1 -22.00 -12.57 -0.57
C MET A 1 -23.47 -12.93 -0.74
N SER A 2 -24.38 -11.97 -0.89
CA SER A 2 -25.81 -12.27 -1.07
C SER A 2 -26.16 -12.54 -2.54
N ALA A 3 -27.30 -13.20 -2.80
CA ALA A 3 -27.84 -13.35 -4.17
C ALA A 3 -28.03 -11.99 -4.86
N PHE A 4 -28.47 -10.98 -4.10
CA PHE A 4 -28.63 -9.61 -4.57
C PHE A 4 -27.32 -9.01 -5.10
N ASP A 5 -26.19 -9.26 -4.43
CA ASP A 5 -24.89 -8.73 -4.87
C ASP A 5 -24.48 -9.27 -6.25
N PHE A 6 -24.71 -10.56 -6.49
CA PHE A 6 -24.40 -11.19 -7.78
C PHE A 6 -25.31 -10.67 -8.88
N THR A 7 -26.62 -10.62 -8.65
CA THR A 7 -27.58 -10.09 -9.63
C THR A 7 -27.29 -8.63 -9.95
N ARG A 8 -26.99 -7.81 -8.94
CA ARG A 8 -26.59 -6.41 -9.15
C ARG A 8 -25.35 -6.32 -10.02
N LEU A 9 -24.29 -7.07 -9.69
CA LEU A 9 -23.04 -7.04 -10.46
C LEU A 9 -23.22 -7.53 -11.90
N GLU A 10 -24.00 -8.60 -12.10
CA GLU A 10 -24.34 -9.15 -13.42
C GLU A 10 -24.96 -8.09 -14.33
N ILE A 11 -25.89 -7.31 -13.76
CA ILE A 11 -26.61 -6.23 -14.43
C ILE A 11 -25.70 -5.02 -14.67
N GLU A 12 -25.02 -4.53 -13.62
CA GLU A 12 -24.15 -3.33 -13.69
C GLU A 12 -22.98 -3.53 -14.67
N ALA A 13 -22.36 -4.71 -14.69
CA ALA A 13 -21.24 -5.03 -15.58
C ALA A 13 -21.67 -5.40 -17.00
N ALA A 14 -22.97 -5.51 -17.27
CA ALA A 14 -23.53 -5.97 -18.54
C ALA A 14 -22.82 -7.23 -19.04
N VAL A 15 -22.86 -8.32 -18.26
CA VAL A 15 -22.06 -9.52 -18.57
C VAL A 15 -22.48 -10.25 -19.86
N GLY A 16 -23.67 -9.94 -20.37
CA GLY A 16 -24.24 -10.52 -21.58
C GLY A 16 -25.14 -11.74 -21.32
N PRO A 17 -25.81 -12.25 -22.36
CA PRO A 17 -26.60 -13.48 -22.25
C PRO A 17 -25.71 -14.70 -22.01
N LYS A 18 -26.18 -15.66 -21.20
CA LYS A 18 -25.51 -16.96 -21.01
C LYS A 18 -25.37 -17.74 -22.32
N THR A 19 -26.30 -17.56 -23.25
CA THR A 19 -26.24 -18.17 -24.59
C THR A 19 -26.55 -17.12 -25.64
N PHE A 20 -25.62 -16.92 -26.57
CA PHE A 20 -25.81 -16.00 -27.68
C PHE A 20 -26.56 -16.71 -28.84
N PRO A 21 -27.56 -16.09 -29.48
CA PRO A 21 -28.32 -16.72 -30.56
C PRO A 21 -27.46 -16.97 -31.81
N THR A 22 -27.00 -18.20 -32.01
CA THR A 22 -26.06 -18.52 -33.09
C THR A 22 -26.70 -18.52 -34.48
N GLN A 23 -27.97 -18.93 -34.59
CA GLN A 23 -28.68 -19.12 -35.86
C GLN A 23 -29.60 -17.95 -36.23
N LYS A 24 -30.44 -17.53 -35.28
CA LYS A 24 -31.47 -16.51 -35.52
C LYS A 24 -31.61 -15.60 -34.31
N GLY A 25 -31.33 -14.31 -34.48
CA GLY A 25 -31.29 -13.39 -33.35
C GLY A 25 -31.49 -11.94 -33.74
N GLU A 26 -31.61 -11.11 -32.72
CA GLU A 26 -31.69 -9.65 -32.79
C GLU A 26 -30.72 -9.04 -31.77
N LEU A 27 -29.95 -8.05 -32.22
CA LEU A 27 -29.16 -7.14 -31.39
C LEU A 27 -29.79 -5.75 -31.53
N LYS A 28 -30.20 -5.17 -30.40
CA LYS A 28 -30.76 -3.82 -30.33
C LYS A 28 -29.99 -2.99 -29.32
N PHE A 29 -29.71 -1.72 -29.62
CA PHE A 29 -29.10 -0.77 -28.69
C PHE A 29 -29.32 0.67 -29.12
N THR A 30 -29.17 1.61 -28.19
CA THR A 30 -29.12 3.05 -28.46
C THR A 30 -27.69 3.54 -28.23
N LEU A 31 -27.10 4.18 -29.23
CA LEU A 31 -25.78 4.80 -29.13
C LEU A 31 -25.92 6.32 -29.24
N THR A 32 -25.35 7.05 -28.27
CA THR A 32 -25.06 8.48 -28.42
C THR A 32 -23.57 8.62 -28.65
N PRO A 33 -23.11 8.74 -29.91
CA PRO A 33 -21.70 8.73 -30.21
C PRO A 33 -21.06 10.10 -30.00
N VAL A 34 -19.80 10.13 -29.59
CA VAL A 34 -18.97 11.34 -29.56
C VAL A 34 -17.93 11.34 -30.68
N PRO A 35 -17.39 12.50 -31.07
CA PRO A 35 -16.25 12.56 -31.97
C PRO A 35 -15.07 11.78 -31.41
N LYS A 36 -14.25 11.19 -32.29
CA LYS A 36 -13.00 10.53 -31.93
C LYS A 36 -12.10 11.49 -31.14
N GLY A 37 -11.77 11.12 -29.90
CA GLY A 37 -10.92 11.88 -29.00
C GLY A 37 -9.48 11.38 -28.95
N THR A 38 -8.66 12.05 -28.15
CA THR A 38 -7.28 11.63 -27.86
C THR A 38 -7.30 10.30 -27.09
N GLY A 39 -6.69 9.26 -27.67
CA GLY A 39 -6.63 7.91 -27.09
C GLY A 39 -7.61 6.91 -27.70
N ASP A 40 -8.58 7.36 -28.51
CA ASP A 40 -9.46 6.48 -29.26
C ASP A 40 -8.75 5.89 -30.49
N THR A 41 -9.02 4.62 -30.80
CA THR A 41 -8.44 3.95 -31.97
C THR A 41 -9.22 4.28 -33.24
N ALA A 42 -8.60 4.06 -34.41
CA ALA A 42 -9.24 4.21 -35.72
C ALA A 42 -10.52 3.36 -35.88
N THR A 43 -10.53 2.17 -35.28
CA THR A 43 -11.62 1.19 -35.44
C THR A 43 -12.15 0.74 -34.08
N THR A 44 -12.53 1.69 -33.24
CA THR A 44 -12.93 1.40 -31.85
C THR A 44 -14.21 0.56 -31.82
N THR A 45 -14.13 -0.61 -31.19
CA THR A 45 -15.27 -1.52 -31.01
C THR A 45 -16.38 -0.87 -30.18
N ILE A 46 -17.62 -0.99 -30.63
CA ILE A 46 -18.85 -0.67 -29.87
C ILE A 46 -19.46 -1.98 -29.32
N PHE A 47 -19.54 -3.01 -30.17
CA PHE A 47 -20.03 -4.34 -29.81
C PHE A 47 -19.26 -5.42 -30.57
N GLY A 48 -19.00 -6.56 -29.93
CA GLY A 48 -18.38 -7.73 -30.57
C GLY A 48 -16.86 -7.64 -30.71
N ASP A 49 -16.26 -8.55 -31.47
CA ASP A 49 -14.82 -8.60 -31.68
C ASP A 49 -14.52 -8.85 -33.16
N GLN A 50 -13.92 -7.86 -33.82
CA GLN A 50 -13.57 -7.93 -35.25
C GLN A 50 -12.56 -9.03 -35.59
N ASN A 51 -11.80 -9.50 -34.60
CA ASN A 51 -10.83 -10.57 -34.77
C ASN A 51 -11.43 -11.95 -34.46
N ALA A 52 -12.65 -12.00 -33.89
CA ALA A 52 -13.30 -13.27 -33.62
C ALA A 52 -13.87 -13.87 -34.92
N PRO A 53 -13.63 -15.17 -35.19
CA PRO A 53 -14.24 -15.85 -36.31
C PRO A 53 -15.77 -15.93 -36.14
N ASN A 54 -16.53 -15.91 -37.23
CA ASN A 54 -17.99 -16.14 -37.21
C ASN A 54 -18.71 -15.25 -36.16
N SER A 55 -18.49 -13.95 -36.28
CA SER A 55 -18.91 -12.93 -35.31
C SER A 55 -19.72 -11.82 -35.98
N LEU A 56 -20.61 -11.21 -35.19
CA LEU A 56 -21.21 -9.92 -35.45
C LEU A 56 -20.44 -8.88 -34.63
N TYR A 57 -19.99 -7.80 -35.27
CA TYR A 57 -19.44 -6.66 -34.57
C TYR A 57 -19.97 -5.34 -35.08
N VAL A 58 -19.94 -4.35 -34.19
CA VAL A 58 -20.22 -2.95 -34.43
C VAL A 58 -18.99 -2.17 -33.99
N ARG A 59 -18.52 -1.23 -34.81
CA ARG A 59 -17.36 -0.39 -34.50
C ARG A 59 -17.51 1.00 -35.07
N HIS A 60 -16.79 1.96 -34.51
CA HIS A 60 -16.46 3.19 -35.22
C HIS A 60 -15.54 2.86 -36.40
N ALA A 61 -15.67 3.60 -37.50
CA ALA A 61 -14.80 3.46 -38.67
C ALA A 61 -14.05 4.76 -38.95
N ASP A 62 -12.78 4.66 -39.34
CA ASP A 62 -11.93 5.82 -39.63
C ASP A 62 -11.99 6.17 -41.12
N SER A 63 -12.81 7.16 -41.47
CA SER A 63 -12.69 7.86 -42.75
C SER A 63 -13.24 9.28 -42.63
N ALA A 64 -13.02 10.12 -43.65
CA ALA A 64 -13.54 11.48 -43.66
C ALA A 64 -15.07 11.48 -43.48
N THR A 65 -15.54 12.20 -42.46
CA THR A 65 -16.96 12.39 -42.17
C THR A 65 -17.38 13.84 -42.31
N SER A 66 -18.68 14.05 -42.52
CA SER A 66 -19.32 15.34 -42.38
C SER A 66 -19.08 15.91 -40.97
N ALA A 67 -18.95 17.24 -40.86
CA ALA A 67 -18.81 17.91 -39.57
C ALA A 67 -19.96 17.53 -38.61
N GLY A 68 -19.64 17.18 -37.36
CA GLY A 68 -20.62 16.73 -36.37
C GLY A 68 -21.13 15.30 -36.59
N ARG A 69 -20.44 14.48 -37.38
CA ARG A 69 -20.79 13.08 -37.62
C ARG A 69 -19.63 12.13 -37.40
N THR A 70 -19.94 10.88 -37.08
CA THR A 70 -18.99 9.75 -37.03
C THR A 70 -19.52 8.60 -37.87
N LEU A 71 -18.62 7.72 -38.32
CA LEU A 71 -19.00 6.51 -39.04
C LEU A 71 -19.13 5.34 -38.10
N VAL A 72 -20.25 4.65 -38.21
CA VAL A 72 -20.48 3.37 -37.57
C VAL A 72 -20.53 2.29 -38.63
N GLN A 73 -19.85 1.18 -38.36
CA GLN A 73 -19.85 0.00 -39.20
C GLN A 73 -20.42 -1.19 -38.44
N VAL A 74 -21.37 -1.90 -39.07
CA VAL A 74 -21.97 -3.15 -38.59
C VAL A 74 -21.57 -4.26 -39.56
N VAL A 75 -20.99 -5.35 -39.05
CA VAL A 75 -20.48 -6.45 -39.88
C VAL A 75 -20.86 -7.81 -39.28
N LEU A 76 -21.30 -8.72 -40.12
CA LEU A 76 -21.35 -10.17 -39.84
C LEU A 76 -20.19 -10.80 -40.60
N GLN A 77 -19.12 -11.11 -39.88
CA GLN A 77 -17.86 -11.60 -40.44
C GLN A 77 -17.73 -13.11 -40.26
N ARG A 78 -17.44 -13.80 -41.36
CA ARG A 78 -17.09 -15.21 -41.41
C ARG A 78 -15.58 -15.36 -41.46
N THR A 79 -15.06 -16.42 -40.85
CA THR A 79 -13.63 -16.77 -40.98
C THR A 79 -13.25 -16.92 -42.45
N ALA A 80 -12.06 -16.43 -42.80
CA ALA A 80 -11.46 -16.64 -44.12
C ALA A 80 -11.39 -18.14 -44.46
N ARG A 81 -11.46 -18.49 -45.75
CA ARG A 81 -11.21 -19.88 -46.19
C ARG A 81 -9.80 -20.29 -45.78
N VAL A 82 -9.61 -21.55 -45.40
CA VAL A 82 -8.29 -22.14 -45.12
C VAL A 82 -7.33 -21.78 -46.27
N GLY A 83 -6.27 -21.02 -45.97
CA GLY A 83 -5.27 -20.53 -46.95
C GLY A 83 -5.39 -19.07 -47.39
N THR A 84 -6.31 -18.28 -46.83
CA THR A 84 -6.43 -16.82 -47.11
C THR A 84 -6.39 -16.00 -45.81
N THR A 85 -5.82 -14.79 -45.85
CA THR A 85 -5.72 -13.86 -44.70
C THR A 85 -6.87 -12.84 -44.62
N GLU A 86 -7.73 -12.77 -45.63
CA GLU A 86 -8.77 -11.73 -45.73
C GLU A 86 -10.12 -12.19 -45.14
N PRO A 87 -10.72 -11.44 -44.20
CA PRO A 87 -12.04 -11.76 -43.65
C PRO A 87 -13.15 -11.64 -44.69
N ILE A 88 -14.12 -12.57 -44.66
CA ILE A 88 -15.27 -12.57 -45.59
C ILE A 88 -16.51 -12.08 -44.86
N ASN A 89 -17.14 -11.01 -45.35
CA ASN A 89 -18.32 -10.43 -44.74
C ASN A 89 -19.60 -11.03 -45.34
N ALA A 90 -20.42 -11.67 -44.52
CA ALA A 90 -21.78 -12.10 -44.88
C ALA A 90 -22.74 -10.92 -44.96
N PHE A 91 -22.50 -9.88 -44.16
CA PHE A 91 -23.24 -8.64 -44.18
C PHE A 91 -22.30 -7.53 -43.71
N ALA A 92 -22.32 -6.37 -44.35
CA ALA A 92 -21.57 -5.21 -43.91
C ALA A 92 -22.35 -3.93 -44.28
N ALA A 93 -22.47 -3.02 -43.34
CA ALA A 93 -23.04 -1.70 -43.54
C ALA A 93 -22.17 -0.66 -42.84
N THR A 94 -21.79 0.40 -43.55
CA THR A 94 -21.04 1.53 -43.02
C THR A 94 -21.80 2.80 -43.36
N PHE A 95 -22.06 3.66 -42.38
CA PHE A 95 -22.89 4.86 -42.54
C PHE A 95 -22.57 5.90 -41.47
N GLU A 96 -22.90 7.16 -41.76
CA GLU A 96 -22.71 8.27 -40.82
C GLU A 96 -23.87 8.36 -39.83
N VAL A 97 -23.56 8.66 -38.58
CA VAL A 97 -24.50 9.06 -37.54
C VAL A 97 -24.08 10.39 -36.93
N THR A 98 -25.05 11.12 -36.38
CA THR A 98 -24.79 12.46 -35.83
C THR A 98 -24.23 12.32 -34.41
N THR A 99 -23.14 13.03 -34.11
CA THR A 99 -22.54 12.98 -32.78
C THR A 99 -23.35 13.81 -31.78
N GLY A 100 -23.36 13.39 -30.52
CA GLY A 100 -24.11 14.03 -29.44
C GLY A 100 -25.62 13.76 -29.46
N THR A 101 -26.15 13.03 -30.44
CA THR A 101 -27.56 12.62 -30.51
C THR A 101 -27.72 11.10 -30.37
N PRO A 102 -28.75 10.62 -29.65
CA PRO A 102 -29.03 9.20 -29.54
C PRO A 102 -29.57 8.63 -30.86
N HIS A 103 -29.05 7.49 -31.26
CA HIS A 103 -29.48 6.72 -32.44
C HIS A 103 -29.83 5.29 -32.03
N GLU A 104 -30.99 4.77 -32.45
CA GLU A 104 -31.42 3.39 -32.18
C GLU A 104 -30.97 2.46 -33.31
N PHE A 105 -30.26 1.40 -32.96
CA PHE A 105 -29.78 0.36 -33.88
C PHE A 105 -30.51 -0.94 -33.60
N VAL A 106 -31.00 -1.59 -34.67
CA VAL A 106 -31.59 -2.92 -34.62
C VAL A 106 -31.00 -3.78 -35.73
N VAL A 107 -30.28 -4.83 -35.37
CA VAL A 107 -29.69 -5.81 -36.28
C VAL A 107 -30.35 -7.16 -36.06
N THR A 108 -31.08 -7.66 -37.05
CA THR A 108 -31.65 -9.01 -37.03
C THR A 108 -30.94 -9.91 -38.01
N TRP A 109 -30.71 -11.18 -37.67
CA TRP A 109 -30.15 -12.18 -38.59
C TRP A 109 -30.92 -13.49 -38.55
N ASP A 110 -30.91 -14.18 -39.69
CA ASP A 110 -31.32 -15.57 -39.84
C ASP A 110 -30.31 -16.25 -40.78
N ALA A 111 -29.36 -16.96 -40.18
CA ALA A 111 -28.28 -17.63 -40.88
C ALA A 111 -28.77 -18.75 -41.80
N SER A 112 -29.88 -19.42 -41.42
CA SER A 112 -30.50 -20.47 -42.23
C SER A 112 -31.19 -19.91 -43.46
N ALA A 113 -31.91 -18.79 -43.30
CA ALA A 113 -32.53 -18.07 -44.40
C ALA A 113 -31.54 -17.21 -45.20
N LYS A 114 -30.28 -17.08 -44.75
CA LYS A 114 -29.25 -16.21 -45.35
C LYS A 114 -29.72 -14.76 -45.45
N THR A 115 -30.28 -14.25 -44.36
CA THR A 115 -30.79 -12.87 -44.29
C THR A 115 -30.24 -12.14 -43.07
N ALA A 116 -30.00 -10.84 -43.26
CA ALA A 116 -29.71 -9.91 -42.18
C ALA A 116 -30.34 -8.56 -42.52
N VAL A 117 -30.85 -7.87 -41.52
CA VAL A 117 -31.48 -6.55 -41.64
C VAL A 117 -30.88 -5.64 -40.58
N LEU A 118 -30.47 -4.44 -41.01
CA LEU A 118 -30.08 -3.35 -40.12
C LEU A 118 -31.11 -2.22 -40.25
N LYS A 119 -31.63 -1.77 -39.11
CA LYS A 119 -32.39 -0.53 -39.00
C LYS A 119 -31.64 0.45 -38.09
N VAL A 120 -31.62 1.72 -38.49
CA VAL A 120 -31.12 2.85 -37.70
C VAL A 120 -32.22 3.89 -37.65
N ASP A 121 -32.68 4.26 -36.46
CA ASP A 121 -33.80 5.18 -36.24
C ASP A 121 -35.06 4.79 -37.05
N ASN A 122 -35.42 3.49 -36.99
CA ASN A 122 -36.48 2.85 -37.78
C ASN A 122 -36.32 2.88 -39.31
N VAL A 123 -35.21 3.42 -39.84
CA VAL A 123 -34.89 3.41 -41.27
C VAL A 123 -34.05 2.18 -41.60
N GLN A 124 -34.52 1.35 -42.53
CA GLN A 124 -33.80 0.16 -42.97
C GLN A 124 -32.63 0.55 -43.90
N HIS A 125 -31.42 0.08 -43.57
CA HIS A 125 -30.22 0.31 -44.37
C HIS A 125 -30.19 -0.65 -45.59
N PRO A 126 -29.73 -0.21 -46.79
CA PRO A 126 -29.81 -1.00 -48.03
C PRO A 126 -28.85 -2.22 -48.12
N ALA A 127 -28.11 -2.56 -47.07
CA ALA A 127 -27.18 -3.68 -47.08
C ALA A 127 -27.91 -5.03 -47.18
N LYS A 128 -27.29 -6.00 -47.87
CA LYS A 128 -27.86 -7.34 -48.11
C LYS A 128 -26.84 -8.42 -47.80
N TRP A 129 -27.35 -9.63 -47.54
CA TRP A 129 -26.53 -10.81 -47.36
C TRP A 129 -25.69 -11.09 -48.62
N GLN A 130 -24.40 -11.32 -48.42
CA GLN A 130 -23.44 -11.60 -49.46
C GLN A 130 -23.25 -13.11 -49.63
N PRO A 131 -23.34 -13.67 -50.85
CA PRO A 131 -23.15 -15.10 -51.08
C PRO A 131 -21.81 -15.64 -50.56
N ALA A 132 -20.76 -14.81 -50.56
CA ALA A 132 -19.44 -15.19 -50.05
C ALA A 132 -19.46 -15.55 -48.55
N GLY A 133 -20.39 -14.97 -47.78
CA GLY A 133 -20.57 -15.25 -46.36
C GLY A 133 -21.47 -16.44 -46.04
N ASP A 134 -21.94 -17.20 -47.03
CA ASP A 134 -22.78 -18.38 -46.82
C ASP A 134 -22.12 -19.40 -45.89
N GLY A 135 -22.84 -19.79 -44.82
CA GLY A 135 -22.28 -20.62 -43.74
C GLY A 135 -21.79 -19.80 -42.54
N TRP A 136 -21.94 -18.48 -42.56
CA TRP A 136 -21.82 -17.67 -41.36
C TRP A 136 -22.90 -18.03 -40.34
N THR A 137 -22.50 -18.11 -39.08
CA THR A 137 -23.35 -18.19 -37.89
C THR A 137 -22.70 -17.32 -36.81
N ALA A 138 -23.42 -16.90 -35.78
CA ALA A 138 -22.80 -16.18 -34.65
C ALA A 138 -22.12 -17.13 -33.65
N SER A 139 -21.52 -18.23 -34.13
CA SER A 139 -20.95 -19.31 -33.31
C SER A 139 -19.66 -18.93 -32.61
N GLY A 140 -18.90 -17.96 -33.13
CA GLY A 140 -17.72 -17.41 -32.47
C GLY A 140 -17.99 -16.04 -31.84
N GLN A 141 -19.26 -15.68 -31.63
CA GLN A 141 -19.61 -14.39 -31.05
C GLN A 141 -18.99 -14.21 -29.67
N LYS A 142 -18.34 -13.06 -29.48
CA LYS A 142 -17.96 -12.56 -28.15
C LYS A 142 -18.89 -11.43 -27.75
N PHE A 143 -19.28 -11.41 -26.48
CA PHE A 143 -20.04 -10.32 -25.91
C PHE A 143 -19.07 -9.31 -25.28
N VAL A 144 -18.52 -8.43 -26.11
CA VAL A 144 -17.56 -7.38 -25.73
C VAL A 144 -18.19 -6.05 -26.10
N LEU A 145 -18.11 -5.09 -25.19
CA LEU A 145 -18.62 -3.73 -25.35
C LEU A 145 -17.47 -2.73 -25.27
N GLY A 146 -17.59 -1.63 -26.00
CA GLY A 146 -16.63 -0.54 -26.00
C GLY A 146 -17.25 0.74 -26.56
N GLY A 147 -16.40 1.70 -26.92
CA GLY A 147 -16.78 2.94 -27.57
C GLY A 147 -15.68 3.97 -27.47
N HIS A 148 -15.86 5.11 -28.13
CA HIS A 148 -15.02 6.27 -27.88
C HIS A 148 -15.19 6.75 -26.44
N LYS A 149 -14.17 7.40 -25.88
CA LYS A 149 -14.25 7.97 -24.54
C LYS A 149 -15.32 9.06 -24.47
N GLY A 150 -16.47 8.72 -23.90
CA GLY A 150 -17.64 9.60 -23.77
C GLY A 150 -18.89 9.11 -24.50
N ASP A 151 -18.78 8.06 -25.32
CA ASP A 151 -19.94 7.38 -25.91
C ASP A 151 -20.91 6.93 -24.82
N GLN A 152 -22.22 7.03 -25.10
CA GLN A 152 -23.25 6.43 -24.26
C GLN A 152 -23.94 5.30 -25.00
N LEU A 153 -23.79 4.08 -24.47
CA LEU A 153 -24.52 2.90 -24.92
C LEU A 153 -25.66 2.60 -23.94
N LYS A 154 -26.91 2.62 -24.42
CA LYS A 154 -28.13 2.39 -23.63
C LYS A 154 -29.00 1.34 -24.28
N ASN A 155 -30.00 0.84 -23.55
CA ASN A 155 -31.07 -0.02 -24.08
C ASN A 155 -30.55 -1.21 -24.91
N LEU A 156 -29.40 -1.76 -24.48
CA LEU A 156 -28.75 -2.88 -25.16
C LEU A 156 -29.53 -4.15 -24.87
N SER A 157 -29.95 -4.88 -25.90
CA SER A 157 -30.63 -6.17 -25.75
C SER A 157 -30.24 -7.15 -26.84
N VAL A 158 -30.17 -8.43 -26.46
CA VAL A 158 -29.98 -9.55 -27.37
C VAL A 158 -31.19 -10.47 -27.23
N ARG A 159 -31.89 -10.71 -28.33
CA ARG A 159 -33.05 -11.60 -28.37
C ARG A 159 -32.76 -12.81 -29.25
N ASN A 160 -33.02 -13.99 -28.72
CA ASN A 160 -33.07 -15.22 -29.50
C ASN A 160 -34.44 -15.30 -30.17
N LEU A 161 -34.47 -15.15 -31.49
CA LEU A 161 -35.73 -15.13 -32.24
C LEU A 161 -36.32 -16.54 -32.45
N ALA A 162 -35.57 -17.59 -32.13
CA ALA A 162 -36.07 -18.96 -32.16
C ALA A 162 -36.75 -19.35 -30.83
N THR A 163 -36.17 -18.96 -29.68
CA THR A 163 -36.70 -19.30 -28.35
C THR A 163 -37.52 -18.19 -27.69
N ASN A 164 -37.51 -16.97 -28.26
CA ASN A 164 -38.02 -15.73 -27.67
C ASN A 164 -37.33 -15.28 -26.36
N GLU A 165 -36.21 -15.90 -25.99
CA GLU A 165 -35.41 -15.45 -24.85
C GLU A 165 -34.80 -14.08 -25.12
N VAL A 166 -34.83 -13.19 -24.13
CA VAL A 166 -34.28 -11.83 -24.22
C VAL A 166 -33.34 -11.61 -23.05
N TRP A 167 -32.15 -11.10 -23.34
CA TRP A 167 -31.27 -10.46 -22.38
C TRP A 167 -31.23 -8.96 -22.66
N SER A 168 -31.20 -8.13 -21.62
CA SER A 168 -31.11 -6.67 -21.75
C SER A 168 -30.28 -6.03 -20.65
N SER A 169 -29.62 -4.92 -20.96
CA SER A 169 -29.03 -4.00 -19.98
C SER A 169 -30.11 -3.29 -19.17
N LEU A 170 -29.69 -2.49 -18.18
CA LEU A 170 -30.60 -1.58 -17.48
C LEU A 170 -31.27 -0.63 -18.48
N PRO A 171 -32.62 -0.49 -18.43
CA PRO A 171 -33.33 0.48 -19.27
C PRO A 171 -32.87 1.92 -18.98
N GLU A 172 -32.67 2.70 -20.03
CA GLU A 172 -32.34 4.14 -20.02
C GLU A 172 -31.02 4.55 -19.33
N LEU A 173 -30.38 3.65 -18.59
CA LEU A 173 -29.08 3.85 -17.97
C LEU A 173 -27.94 3.45 -18.93
N PRO A 174 -26.89 4.28 -19.08
CA PRO A 174 -25.71 3.90 -19.85
C PRO A 174 -25.02 2.67 -19.26
N VAL A 175 -24.52 1.80 -20.13
CA VAL A 175 -23.61 0.72 -19.75
C VAL A 175 -22.29 1.31 -19.23
N GLU A 176 -21.81 0.83 -18.08
CA GLU A 176 -20.49 1.20 -17.56
C GLU A 176 -19.40 0.44 -18.31
N ILE A 177 -18.91 1.02 -19.41
CA ILE A 177 -17.89 0.40 -20.28
C ILE A 177 -16.65 -0.04 -19.48
N ALA A 178 -16.13 0.79 -18.58
CA ALA A 178 -14.97 0.41 -17.75
C ALA A 178 -15.21 -0.83 -16.87
N LEU A 179 -16.42 -0.97 -16.31
CA LEU A 179 -16.78 -2.14 -15.51
C LEU A 179 -16.93 -3.39 -16.41
N HIS A 180 -17.51 -3.22 -17.60
CA HIS A 180 -17.59 -4.29 -18.60
C HIS A 180 -16.20 -4.74 -19.07
N GLU A 181 -15.27 -3.83 -19.34
CA GLU A 181 -13.90 -4.15 -19.73
C GLU A 181 -13.14 -4.88 -18.60
N SER A 182 -13.34 -4.47 -17.35
CA SER A 182 -12.83 -5.17 -16.17
C SER A 182 -13.41 -6.58 -16.06
N TRP A 183 -14.71 -6.75 -16.33
CA TRP A 183 -15.36 -8.07 -16.44
C TRP A 183 -14.74 -8.94 -17.54
N GLN A 184 -14.47 -8.40 -18.73
CA GLN A 184 -13.78 -9.15 -19.78
C GLN A 184 -12.38 -9.59 -19.35
N GLY A 185 -11.67 -8.75 -18.60
CA GLY A 185 -10.40 -9.10 -17.96
C GLY A 185 -10.54 -10.27 -16.97
N TYR A 186 -11.56 -10.22 -16.12
CA TYR A 186 -11.88 -11.28 -15.16
C TYR A 186 -12.22 -12.60 -15.85
N LEU A 187 -13.09 -12.56 -16.87
CA LEU A 187 -13.49 -13.74 -17.65
C LEU A 187 -12.29 -14.34 -18.38
N ARG A 188 -11.46 -13.53 -19.02
CA ARG A 188 -10.23 -13.98 -19.69
C ARG A 188 -9.31 -14.70 -18.71
N ARG A 189 -9.04 -14.11 -17.55
CA ARG A 189 -8.19 -14.71 -16.50
C ARG A 189 -8.77 -16.05 -16.03
N SER A 190 -10.08 -16.10 -15.80
CA SER A 190 -10.79 -17.30 -15.36
C SER A 190 -10.75 -18.41 -16.39
N THR A 191 -10.96 -18.10 -17.68
CA THR A 191 -10.86 -19.08 -18.77
C THR A 191 -9.44 -19.58 -18.97
N THR A 192 -8.42 -18.72 -18.87
CA THR A 192 -7.01 -19.15 -18.92
C THR A 192 -6.69 -20.12 -17.79
N LEU A 193 -7.12 -19.80 -16.56
CA LEU A 193 -6.94 -20.68 -15.41
C LEU A 193 -7.68 -22.02 -15.60
N ALA A 194 -8.93 -21.99 -16.08
CA ALA A 194 -9.68 -23.21 -16.34
C ALA A 194 -9.00 -24.11 -17.37
N ASN A 195 -8.48 -23.53 -18.45
CA ASN A 195 -7.71 -24.26 -19.45
C ASN A 195 -6.44 -24.86 -18.86
N LEU A 196 -5.71 -24.13 -18.01
CA LEU A 196 -4.55 -24.67 -17.31
C LEU A 196 -4.98 -25.88 -16.47
N ILE A 197 -5.93 -25.72 -15.56
CA ILE A 197 -6.35 -26.79 -14.64
C ILE A 197 -6.86 -28.03 -15.40
N ASN A 198 -7.70 -27.82 -16.41
CA ASN A 198 -8.26 -28.92 -17.21
C ASN A 198 -7.19 -29.71 -17.95
N ASN A 199 -6.14 -29.04 -18.45
CA ASN A 199 -5.15 -29.68 -19.32
C ASN A 199 -3.85 -30.10 -18.62
N THR A 200 -3.45 -29.45 -17.52
CA THR A 200 -2.13 -29.68 -16.88
C THR A 200 -2.20 -30.41 -15.55
N CYS A 201 -3.28 -30.23 -14.76
CA CYS A 201 -3.36 -30.92 -13.47
C CYS A 201 -3.66 -32.41 -13.66
N ASP A 202 -2.93 -33.28 -12.97
CA ASP A 202 -3.09 -34.73 -13.12
C ASP A 202 -3.54 -35.36 -11.79
N LEU A 203 -4.81 -35.75 -11.69
CA LEU A 203 -5.35 -36.33 -10.46
C LEU A 203 -4.69 -37.66 -10.05
N SER A 204 -3.92 -38.31 -10.95
CA SER A 204 -3.18 -39.53 -10.61
C SER A 204 -1.87 -39.26 -9.85
N LYS A 205 -1.24 -38.09 -10.06
CA LYS A 205 0.06 -37.76 -9.45
C LYS A 205 -0.05 -37.25 -8.01
N PRO A 206 0.96 -37.50 -7.15
CA PRO A 206 1.05 -36.86 -5.84
C PRO A 206 0.96 -35.33 -5.96
N LEU A 207 0.34 -34.66 -4.98
CA LEU A 207 0.17 -33.20 -5.02
C LEU A 207 1.50 -32.45 -4.96
N ALA A 208 2.48 -33.00 -4.26
CA ALA A 208 3.83 -32.43 -4.17
C ALA A 208 4.53 -32.34 -5.54
N ASP A 209 4.17 -33.21 -6.48
CA ASP A 209 4.76 -33.28 -7.82
C ASP A 209 4.00 -32.44 -8.86
N GLN A 210 2.92 -31.77 -8.43
CA GLN A 210 2.12 -30.90 -9.29
C GLN A 210 2.76 -29.51 -9.42
N ILE A 211 2.45 -28.82 -10.52
CA ILE A 211 2.90 -27.46 -10.79
C ILE A 211 1.83 -26.41 -10.47
N ASP A 212 2.25 -25.22 -10.05
CA ASP A 212 1.41 -24.02 -9.94
C ASP A 212 0.08 -24.25 -9.17
N TYR A 213 -1.07 -23.89 -9.75
CA TYR A 213 -2.41 -24.04 -9.14
C TYR A 213 -2.85 -25.51 -8.93
N CYS A 214 -2.10 -26.48 -9.45
CA CYS A 214 -2.40 -27.90 -9.26
C CYS A 214 -1.87 -28.43 -7.92
N ASN A 215 -0.86 -27.78 -7.34
CA ASN A 215 -0.32 -28.12 -6.03
C ASN A 215 -1.05 -27.36 -4.93
N THR A 216 -2.01 -28.02 -4.28
CA THR A 216 -2.84 -27.45 -3.22
C THR A 216 -2.25 -27.61 -1.82
N THR A 217 -1.07 -28.25 -1.66
CA THR A 217 -0.40 -28.43 -0.35
C THR A 217 0.53 -27.27 0.01
N LYS A 218 0.78 -26.34 -0.92
CA LYS A 218 1.61 -25.14 -0.70
C LYS A 218 0.93 -23.89 -1.26
N GLY A 219 1.31 -22.72 -0.74
CA GLY A 219 0.75 -21.43 -1.12
C GLY A 219 -0.39 -20.98 -0.21
N GLY A 220 -1.09 -19.91 -0.59
CA GLY A 220 -2.18 -19.34 0.21
C GLY A 220 -3.30 -18.76 -0.64
N ARG A 221 -3.84 -17.60 -0.25
CA ARG A 221 -4.99 -16.96 -0.93
C ARG A 221 -4.82 -16.86 -2.44
N GLY A 222 -3.72 -16.27 -2.91
CA GLY A 222 -3.48 -16.03 -4.34
C GLY A 222 -3.27 -17.30 -5.19
N LYS A 223 -2.89 -18.43 -4.56
CA LYS A 223 -2.63 -19.71 -5.26
C LYS A 223 -3.75 -20.72 -5.09
N ILE A 224 -4.60 -20.59 -4.08
CA ILE A 224 -5.63 -21.58 -3.75
C ILE A 224 -7.04 -20.95 -3.72
N THR A 225 -7.24 -19.90 -2.92
CA THR A 225 -8.57 -19.28 -2.72
C THR A 225 -9.04 -18.46 -3.91
N GLU A 226 -8.17 -17.63 -4.49
CA GLU A 226 -8.51 -16.78 -5.65
C GLU A 226 -8.88 -17.60 -6.90
N PRO A 227 -8.18 -18.69 -7.25
CA PRO A 227 -8.64 -19.60 -8.30
C PRO A 227 -10.08 -20.08 -8.14
N ALA A 228 -10.49 -20.43 -6.91
CA ALA A 228 -11.87 -20.84 -6.65
C ALA A 228 -12.86 -19.70 -6.89
N LYS A 229 -12.53 -18.49 -6.44
CA LYS A 229 -13.32 -17.27 -6.69
C LYS A 229 -13.47 -16.99 -8.19
N TRP A 230 -12.38 -17.05 -8.96
CA TRP A 230 -12.37 -16.82 -10.40
C TRP A 230 -13.23 -17.84 -11.14
N LEU A 231 -12.99 -19.13 -10.92
CA LEU A 231 -13.73 -20.21 -11.58
C LEU A 231 -15.22 -20.19 -11.24
N ALA A 232 -15.56 -20.09 -9.95
CA ALA A 232 -16.96 -20.16 -9.51
C ALA A 232 -17.77 -18.93 -9.95
N LEU A 233 -17.23 -17.70 -9.82
CA LEU A 233 -17.96 -16.50 -10.25
C LEU A 233 -18.12 -16.44 -11.76
N ALA A 234 -17.05 -16.72 -12.50
CA ALA A 234 -17.11 -16.70 -13.96
C ALA A 234 -18.09 -17.77 -14.48
N TYR A 235 -18.12 -18.96 -13.88
CA TYR A 235 -19.11 -19.97 -14.22
C TYR A 235 -20.53 -19.49 -13.89
N ARG A 236 -20.78 -18.97 -12.69
CA ARG A 236 -22.12 -18.51 -12.29
C ARG A 236 -22.69 -17.47 -13.26
N LEU A 237 -21.85 -16.55 -13.71
CA LEU A 237 -22.23 -15.45 -14.62
C LEU A 237 -22.31 -15.87 -16.10
N THR A 238 -21.68 -16.98 -16.51
CA THR A 238 -21.62 -17.36 -17.94
C THR A 238 -22.26 -18.70 -18.28
N GLY A 239 -22.38 -19.63 -17.32
CA GLY A 239 -22.81 -21.00 -17.54
C GLY A 239 -21.84 -21.87 -18.34
N LYS A 240 -20.60 -21.43 -18.58
CA LYS A 240 -19.64 -22.12 -19.45
C LYS A 240 -19.15 -23.46 -18.85
N PRO A 241 -19.40 -24.62 -19.50
CA PRO A 241 -19.11 -25.93 -18.91
C PRO A 241 -17.63 -26.17 -18.57
N GLU A 242 -16.70 -25.58 -19.31
CA GLU A 242 -15.27 -25.73 -19.08
C GLU A 242 -14.81 -25.13 -17.75
N LEU A 243 -15.49 -24.07 -17.28
CA LEU A 243 -15.23 -23.43 -15.99
C LEU A 243 -15.70 -24.34 -14.84
N LEU A 244 -16.89 -24.93 -14.96
CA LEU A 244 -17.40 -25.89 -13.97
C LEU A 244 -16.55 -27.16 -13.93
N THR A 245 -16.10 -27.64 -15.08
CA THR A 245 -15.19 -28.79 -15.17
C THR A 245 -13.88 -28.52 -14.44
N ALA A 246 -13.29 -27.34 -14.65
CA ALA A 246 -12.08 -26.92 -13.95
C ALA A 246 -12.33 -26.75 -12.44
N ALA A 247 -13.46 -26.17 -12.04
CA ALA A 247 -13.85 -26.03 -10.64
C ALA A 247 -13.95 -27.39 -9.95
N LYS A 248 -14.67 -28.35 -10.55
CA LYS A 248 -14.78 -29.73 -10.04
C LYS A 248 -13.42 -30.43 -9.95
N LYS A 249 -12.56 -30.24 -10.94
CA LYS A 249 -11.19 -30.78 -10.92
C LYS A 249 -10.34 -30.16 -9.80
N HIS A 250 -10.45 -28.85 -9.59
CA HIS A 250 -9.76 -28.17 -8.49
C HIS A 250 -10.29 -28.62 -7.12
N ILE A 251 -11.61 -28.82 -6.95
CA ILE A 251 -12.19 -29.43 -5.74
C ILE A 251 -11.56 -30.79 -5.46
N LYS A 252 -11.40 -31.66 -6.47
CA LYS A 252 -10.75 -32.97 -6.29
C LYS A 252 -9.30 -32.85 -5.82
N LEU A 253 -8.54 -31.85 -6.30
CA LEU A 253 -7.18 -31.58 -5.81
C LEU A 253 -7.18 -31.09 -4.36
N LEU A 254 -8.14 -30.27 -3.96
CA LEU A 254 -8.30 -29.82 -2.57
C LEU A 254 -8.63 -31.00 -1.64
N LEU A 255 -9.55 -31.87 -2.06
CA LEU A 255 -9.95 -33.07 -1.31
C LEU A 255 -8.85 -34.14 -1.25
N LYS A 256 -7.91 -34.15 -2.21
CA LYS A 256 -6.77 -35.06 -2.25
C LYS A 256 -5.65 -34.68 -1.25
N ALA A 257 -5.61 -33.44 -0.76
CA ALA A 257 -4.54 -32.99 0.14
C ALA A 257 -4.64 -33.68 1.51
N ASP A 258 -3.67 -34.51 1.87
CA ASP A 258 -3.61 -35.11 3.20
C ASP A 258 -3.57 -34.02 4.29
N LEU A 259 -4.17 -34.31 5.45
CA LEU A 259 -4.12 -33.38 6.58
C LEU A 259 -2.66 -33.19 7.00
N GLY A 260 -2.23 -31.93 7.15
CA GLY A 260 -0.84 -31.60 7.49
C GLY A 260 0.16 -31.69 6.32
N ALA A 261 -0.27 -31.98 5.10
CA ALA A 261 0.63 -32.04 3.96
C ALA A 261 1.16 -30.65 3.56
N GLY A 262 2.48 -30.51 3.49
CA GLY A 262 3.15 -29.27 3.04
C GLY A 262 3.33 -28.20 4.12
N GLU A 263 2.95 -28.49 5.37
CA GLU A 263 2.87 -27.53 6.48
C GLU A 263 4.19 -27.32 7.24
N VAL A 264 5.25 -26.95 6.52
CA VAL A 264 6.60 -26.80 7.11
C VAL A 264 6.83 -25.36 7.62
N ASP A 265 6.45 -24.36 6.84
CA ASP A 265 6.70 -22.93 7.09
C ASP A 265 5.43 -22.09 6.85
N GLY A 266 4.67 -21.83 7.92
CA GLY A 266 3.43 -21.06 7.86
C GLY A 266 2.19 -21.88 7.44
N PRO A 267 1.79 -22.90 8.24
CA PRO A 267 0.62 -23.74 7.99
C PRO A 267 -0.69 -22.96 7.70
N GLU A 268 -0.85 -21.77 8.30
CA GLU A 268 -2.04 -20.93 8.11
C GLU A 268 -2.35 -20.67 6.64
N TRP A 269 -1.32 -20.52 5.80
CA TRP A 269 -1.48 -20.08 4.43
C TRP A 269 -2.17 -21.14 3.60
N SER A 270 -1.63 -22.35 3.63
CA SER A 270 -2.09 -23.42 2.75
C SER A 270 -3.38 -24.02 3.29
N MET A 271 -3.48 -24.23 4.61
CA MET A 271 -4.71 -24.69 5.27
C MET A 271 -5.85 -23.70 5.08
N GLY A 272 -5.63 -22.42 5.41
CA GLY A 272 -6.64 -21.37 5.26
C GLY A 272 -7.02 -21.15 3.80
N GLY A 273 -6.04 -21.25 2.90
CA GLY A 273 -6.23 -21.20 1.45
C GLY A 273 -7.19 -22.28 0.94
N ARG A 274 -6.97 -23.54 1.35
CA ARG A 274 -7.81 -24.68 1.01
C ARG A 274 -9.21 -24.57 1.59
N VAL A 275 -9.33 -24.23 2.88
CA VAL A 275 -10.63 -24.09 3.55
C VAL A 275 -11.45 -22.98 2.90
N GLY A 276 -10.84 -21.83 2.62
CA GLY A 276 -11.52 -20.73 1.93
C GLY A 276 -11.96 -21.10 0.51
N ALA A 277 -11.13 -21.82 -0.24
CA ALA A 277 -11.48 -22.30 -1.59
C ALA A 277 -12.66 -23.30 -1.56
N MET A 278 -12.63 -24.25 -0.63
CA MET A 278 -13.72 -25.22 -0.44
C MET A 278 -15.03 -24.54 -0.04
N GLY A 279 -14.97 -23.55 0.85
CA GLY A 279 -16.14 -22.75 1.25
C GLY A 279 -16.74 -21.97 0.07
N ILE A 280 -15.90 -21.32 -0.75
CA ILE A 280 -16.35 -20.63 -1.96
C ILE A 280 -17.04 -21.59 -2.91
N TYR A 281 -16.46 -22.76 -3.19
CA TYR A 281 -17.11 -23.73 -4.09
C TYR A 281 -18.42 -24.28 -3.53
N TYR A 282 -18.45 -24.60 -2.23
CA TYR A 282 -19.66 -25.09 -1.56
C TYR A 282 -20.81 -24.08 -1.69
N ASP A 283 -20.56 -22.82 -1.33
CA ASP A 283 -21.58 -21.76 -1.36
C ASP A 283 -21.90 -21.32 -2.80
N TRP A 284 -20.89 -21.13 -3.65
CA TRP A 284 -21.09 -20.47 -4.94
C TRP A 284 -21.56 -21.38 -6.06
N LEU A 285 -21.34 -22.69 -5.91
CA LEU A 285 -21.77 -23.73 -6.85
C LEU A 285 -22.74 -24.71 -6.18
N PHE A 286 -23.42 -24.30 -5.10
CA PHE A 286 -24.28 -25.16 -4.29
C PHE A 286 -25.25 -25.99 -5.13
N ASP A 287 -26.03 -25.34 -6.00
CA ASP A 287 -26.98 -26.03 -6.86
C ASP A 287 -26.29 -26.89 -7.94
N ASP A 288 -25.15 -26.45 -8.48
CA ASP A 288 -24.41 -27.15 -9.53
C ASP A 288 -23.64 -28.39 -9.06
N LEU A 289 -23.41 -28.49 -7.75
CA LEU A 289 -22.78 -29.63 -7.08
C LEU A 289 -23.81 -30.58 -6.45
N LYS A 290 -25.09 -30.19 -6.45
CA LYS A 290 -26.16 -30.94 -5.78
C LYS A 290 -26.39 -32.30 -6.43
N GLY A 291 -26.32 -33.35 -5.61
CA GLY A 291 -26.51 -34.74 -6.07
C GLY A 291 -25.33 -35.32 -6.87
N ASP A 292 -24.26 -34.56 -7.10
CA ASP A 292 -23.04 -35.03 -7.75
C ASP A 292 -21.99 -35.43 -6.69
N SER A 293 -21.00 -36.23 -7.09
CA SER A 293 -19.98 -36.80 -6.21
C SER A 293 -18.56 -36.68 -6.78
N PRO A 294 -17.54 -36.32 -5.97
CA PRO A 294 -16.15 -36.30 -6.41
C PRO A 294 -15.56 -37.70 -6.66
N ASP A 295 -16.00 -38.70 -5.91
CA ASP A 295 -15.40 -40.05 -5.81
C ASP A 295 -16.42 -41.22 -5.82
N GLY A 296 -17.71 -40.93 -5.84
CA GLY A 296 -18.81 -41.89 -5.76
C GLY A 296 -19.22 -42.30 -4.35
N ALA A 297 -18.52 -41.86 -3.30
CA ALA A 297 -18.78 -42.25 -1.91
C ALA A 297 -19.57 -41.19 -1.14
N LEU A 298 -19.18 -39.93 -1.26
CA LEU A 298 -19.86 -38.79 -0.64
C LEU A 298 -20.38 -37.85 -1.71
N THR A 299 -21.46 -37.13 -1.46
CA THR A 299 -21.79 -35.97 -2.30
C THR A 299 -20.69 -34.91 -2.19
N TYR A 300 -20.55 -34.02 -3.17
CA TYR A 300 -19.61 -32.90 -3.07
C TYR A 300 -19.81 -32.09 -1.79
N HIS A 301 -21.07 -31.84 -1.39
CA HIS A 301 -21.39 -31.10 -0.17
C HIS A 301 -20.88 -31.82 1.09
N GLU A 302 -21.12 -33.12 1.22
CA GLU A 302 -20.64 -33.90 2.37
C GLU A 302 -19.10 -33.95 2.41
N ALA A 303 -18.45 -34.22 1.26
CA ALA A 303 -16.99 -34.31 1.17
C ALA A 303 -16.32 -32.97 1.53
N LEU A 304 -16.82 -31.86 1.00
CA LEU A 304 -16.32 -30.51 1.29
C LEU A 304 -16.53 -30.15 2.76
N ALA A 305 -17.73 -30.35 3.32
CA ALA A 305 -18.03 -30.02 4.72
C ALA A 305 -17.18 -30.85 5.70
N GLN A 306 -17.00 -32.15 5.43
CA GLN A 306 -16.12 -33.01 6.24
C GLN A 306 -14.67 -32.54 6.15
N ARG A 307 -14.16 -32.23 4.95
CA ARG A 307 -12.77 -31.81 4.76
C ARG A 307 -12.49 -30.42 5.34
N ILE A 308 -13.44 -29.49 5.26
CA ILE A 308 -13.38 -28.16 5.92
C ILE A 308 -13.18 -28.35 7.42
N LYS A 309 -14.07 -29.10 8.09
CA LYS A 309 -13.98 -29.35 9.54
C LYS A 309 -12.68 -30.05 9.91
N ALA A 310 -12.30 -31.08 9.16
CA ALA A 310 -11.07 -31.85 9.41
C ALA A 310 -9.81 -30.99 9.27
N THR A 311 -9.76 -30.09 8.29
CA THR A 311 -8.59 -29.22 8.07
C THR A 311 -8.48 -28.15 9.15
N ILE A 312 -9.59 -27.57 9.61
CA ILE A 312 -9.59 -26.57 10.70
C ILE A 312 -9.16 -27.20 12.03
N ALA A 313 -9.63 -28.42 12.32
CA ALA A 313 -9.36 -29.11 13.59
C ALA A 313 -8.01 -29.84 13.62
N PHE A 314 -7.26 -29.86 12.53
CA PHE A 314 -5.97 -30.54 12.48
C PHE A 314 -4.88 -29.72 13.17
N ASP A 315 -4.21 -30.34 14.14
CA ASP A 315 -3.06 -29.80 14.87
C ASP A 315 -1.75 -30.19 14.16
N VAL A 316 -1.04 -29.21 13.62
CA VAL A 316 0.29 -29.39 13.07
C VAL A 316 1.28 -29.38 14.23
N VAL A 317 1.70 -30.58 14.65
CA VAL A 317 2.55 -30.79 15.82
C VAL A 317 3.72 -29.79 15.86
N GLY A 318 3.77 -29.01 16.95
CA GLY A 318 4.84 -28.04 17.19
C GLY A 318 4.66 -26.68 16.50
N LYS A 319 3.52 -26.43 15.85
CA LYS A 319 3.17 -25.16 15.23
C LYS A 319 1.90 -24.60 15.85
N ASN A 320 1.93 -23.34 16.27
CA ASN A 320 0.75 -22.63 16.79
C ASN A 320 0.14 -21.66 15.77
N THR A 321 0.66 -21.64 14.53
CA THR A 321 0.17 -20.80 13.45
C THR A 321 -0.76 -21.54 12.50
N ASP A 322 -1.06 -22.82 12.74
CA ASP A 322 -2.08 -23.54 11.98
C ASP A 322 -3.49 -22.97 12.26
N LEU A 323 -4.52 -23.54 11.64
CA LEU A 323 -5.89 -23.02 11.81
C LEU A 323 -6.42 -23.21 13.23
N LEU A 324 -6.07 -24.31 13.90
CA LEU A 324 -6.46 -24.56 15.29
C LEU A 324 -5.83 -23.53 16.22
N GLY A 325 -4.52 -23.33 16.16
CA GLY A 325 -3.80 -22.34 16.96
C GLY A 325 -4.20 -20.90 16.62
N SER A 326 -4.50 -20.63 15.35
CA SER A 326 -4.97 -19.30 14.92
C SER A 326 -6.37 -18.95 15.42
N VAL A 327 -7.24 -19.94 15.67
CA VAL A 327 -8.61 -19.71 16.14
C VAL A 327 -8.77 -19.93 17.64
N CYS A 328 -8.13 -20.95 18.21
CA CYS A 328 -8.27 -21.29 19.64
C CYS A 328 -7.07 -20.86 20.50
N GLY A 329 -5.98 -20.36 19.89
CA GLY A 329 -4.77 -19.92 20.59
C GLY A 329 -3.75 -21.03 20.80
N ALA A 330 -2.61 -20.67 21.42
CA ALA A 330 -1.57 -21.61 21.83
C ALA A 330 -1.84 -22.18 23.25
N PRO A 331 -1.18 -23.30 23.64
CA PRO A 331 -1.19 -23.78 25.01
C PRO A 331 -0.88 -22.69 26.03
N ALA A 332 -1.71 -22.57 27.08
CA ALA A 332 -1.60 -21.51 28.07
C ALA A 332 -2.17 -21.95 29.43
N GLN A 333 -1.74 -21.28 30.50
CA GLN A 333 -2.33 -21.46 31.82
C GLN A 333 -3.69 -20.77 31.92
N ASN A 334 -4.68 -21.45 32.49
CA ASN A 334 -5.98 -20.87 32.83
C ASN A 334 -5.90 -20.06 34.15
N ALA A 335 -7.03 -19.51 34.60
CA ALA A 335 -7.10 -18.71 35.82
C ALA A 335 -6.69 -19.47 37.10
N SER A 336 -6.72 -20.80 37.11
CA SER A 336 -6.24 -21.63 38.22
C SER A 336 -4.77 -22.06 38.09
N GLY A 337 -4.03 -21.53 37.12
CA GLY A 337 -2.62 -21.86 36.87
C GLY A 337 -2.39 -23.20 36.17
N GLN A 338 -3.44 -23.89 35.75
CA GLN A 338 -3.35 -25.18 35.07
C GLN A 338 -3.13 -24.97 33.56
N TRP A 339 -2.16 -25.67 32.99
CA TRP A 339 -1.94 -25.68 31.54
C TRP A 339 -3.10 -26.34 30.81
N VAL A 340 -3.60 -25.64 29.80
CA VAL A 340 -4.65 -26.10 28.89
C VAL A 340 -4.08 -26.09 27.48
N THR A 341 -4.20 -27.22 26.79
CA THR A 341 -3.91 -27.34 25.36
C THR A 341 -5.20 -27.16 24.58
N PRO A 342 -5.30 -26.15 23.70
CA PRO A 342 -6.48 -25.92 22.86
C PRO A 342 -6.77 -27.11 21.95
N THR A 343 -8.05 -27.44 21.81
CA THR A 343 -8.57 -28.43 20.86
C THR A 343 -9.93 -27.96 20.34
N ILE A 344 -10.40 -28.57 19.25
CA ILE A 344 -11.75 -28.34 18.72
C ILE A 344 -12.59 -29.59 19.00
N THR A 345 -13.72 -29.43 19.69
CA THR A 345 -14.69 -30.52 19.92
C THR A 345 -15.42 -30.87 18.63
N ALA A 346 -15.91 -32.09 18.47
CA ALA A 346 -16.62 -32.49 17.25
C ALA A 346 -18.10 -32.06 17.24
N ASN A 347 -18.75 -31.95 18.41
CA ASN A 347 -20.12 -31.48 18.57
C ASN A 347 -20.34 -30.88 19.99
N PRO A 348 -20.54 -29.55 20.14
CA PRO A 348 -20.47 -28.55 19.06
C PRO A 348 -19.07 -28.52 18.41
N PHE A 349 -18.98 -28.09 17.15
CA PHE A 349 -17.70 -27.88 16.49
C PHE A 349 -17.13 -26.53 16.91
N ASP A 350 -16.38 -26.51 18.02
CA ASP A 350 -15.97 -25.30 18.74
C ASP A 350 -14.68 -25.53 19.54
N CYS A 351 -13.99 -24.45 19.93
CA CYS A 351 -12.85 -24.53 20.83
C CYS A 351 -13.30 -25.11 22.18
N ALA A 352 -12.68 -26.22 22.61
CA ALA A 352 -12.97 -26.87 23.90
C ALA A 352 -12.80 -25.92 25.09
N VAL A 353 -11.86 -24.98 24.96
CA VAL A 353 -11.69 -23.83 25.85
C VAL A 353 -11.66 -22.57 25.00
N LYS A 354 -12.55 -21.62 25.29
CA LYS A 354 -12.65 -20.37 24.55
C LYS A 354 -11.39 -19.52 24.77
N PRO A 355 -10.87 -18.87 23.71
CA PRO A 355 -9.72 -18.00 23.84
C PRO A 355 -10.07 -16.70 24.58
N VAL A 356 -9.06 -16.09 25.19
CA VAL A 356 -9.15 -14.77 25.82
C VAL A 356 -8.86 -13.69 24.78
N PHE A 357 -9.82 -12.80 24.55
CA PHE A 357 -9.69 -11.77 23.51
C PHE A 357 -9.02 -10.47 24.00
N THR A 358 -9.14 -10.15 25.29
CA THR A 358 -8.67 -8.86 25.85
C THR A 358 -7.60 -9.05 26.93
N THR A 359 -7.96 -9.22 28.20
CA THR A 359 -7.03 -9.42 29.31
C THR A 359 -7.49 -10.59 30.16
N GLY A 360 -6.58 -11.50 30.50
CA GLY A 360 -6.89 -12.67 31.31
C GLY A 360 -5.97 -13.85 31.02
N ALA A 361 -6.10 -14.88 31.85
CA ALA A 361 -5.39 -16.15 31.70
C ALA A 361 -6.17 -17.10 30.79
N GLY A 362 -5.47 -17.77 29.89
CA GLY A 362 -6.02 -18.76 28.98
C GLY A 362 -5.41 -18.67 27.57
N PRO A 363 -5.76 -19.63 26.69
CA PRO A 363 -5.36 -19.61 25.30
C PRO A 363 -5.75 -18.29 24.63
N ASN A 364 -4.90 -17.75 23.77
CA ASN A 364 -5.19 -16.51 23.06
C ASN A 364 -4.25 -16.31 21.86
N ILE A 365 -4.59 -15.32 21.03
CA ILE A 365 -3.79 -14.86 19.88
C ILE A 365 -3.49 -13.36 19.94
N ARG A 366 -3.51 -12.75 21.14
CA ARG A 366 -3.55 -11.27 21.29
C ARG A 366 -2.33 -10.56 20.71
N THR A 367 -1.19 -11.23 20.66
CA THR A 367 0.06 -10.74 20.05
C THR A 367 -0.03 -10.63 18.52
N ASN A 368 -1.02 -11.29 17.91
CA ASN A 368 -1.18 -11.35 16.46
C ASN A 368 -2.23 -10.35 15.93
N TYR A 369 -2.92 -9.59 16.79
CA TYR A 369 -3.95 -8.64 16.33
C TYR A 369 -3.40 -7.44 15.56
N LEU A 370 -2.10 -7.15 15.71
CA LEU A 370 -1.40 -6.12 14.94
C LEU A 370 -0.82 -6.67 13.61
N SER A 371 -0.84 -7.99 13.38
CA SER A 371 -0.24 -8.65 12.22
C SER A 371 -1.30 -9.23 11.26
N GLY A 372 -0.85 -9.67 10.08
CA GLY A 372 -1.76 -10.11 9.00
C GLY A 372 -2.01 -11.62 8.89
N HIS A 373 -1.10 -12.47 9.38
CA HIS A 373 -1.12 -13.92 9.14
C HIS A 373 -2.34 -14.58 9.80
N THR A 374 -2.48 -14.44 11.12
CA THR A 374 -3.59 -15.05 11.87
C THR A 374 -4.95 -14.52 11.43
N ALA A 375 -5.01 -13.25 11.03
CA ALA A 375 -6.24 -12.66 10.48
C ALA A 375 -6.64 -13.31 9.14
N SER A 376 -5.64 -13.70 8.35
CA SER A 376 -5.82 -14.47 7.12
C SER A 376 -6.31 -15.90 7.39
N ALA A 377 -5.69 -16.59 8.35
CA ALA A 377 -6.11 -17.90 8.81
C ALA A 377 -7.59 -17.91 9.24
N ASN A 378 -7.94 -16.96 10.10
CA ASN A 378 -9.31 -16.77 10.61
C ASN A 378 -10.31 -16.48 9.48
N THR A 379 -9.92 -15.70 8.49
CA THR A 379 -10.76 -15.42 7.32
C THR A 379 -10.95 -16.68 6.46
N GLY A 380 -9.90 -17.47 6.24
CA GLY A 380 -9.98 -18.75 5.53
C GLY A 380 -10.94 -19.73 6.22
N SER A 381 -10.78 -19.91 7.52
CA SER A 381 -11.69 -20.71 8.37
C SER A 381 -13.13 -20.19 8.29
N LEU A 382 -13.33 -18.89 8.44
CA LEU A 382 -14.65 -18.26 8.38
C LEU A 382 -15.38 -18.54 7.05
N LEU A 383 -14.69 -18.40 5.91
CA LEU A 383 -15.28 -18.67 4.60
C LEU A 383 -15.80 -20.10 4.47
N GLY A 384 -15.03 -21.08 4.96
CA GLY A 384 -15.43 -22.49 4.99
C GLY A 384 -16.61 -22.75 5.93
N LEU A 385 -16.56 -22.20 7.15
CA LEU A 385 -17.59 -22.43 8.17
C LEU A 385 -18.91 -21.76 7.82
N LEU A 386 -18.90 -20.52 7.32
CA LEU A 386 -20.12 -19.82 6.88
C LEU A 386 -20.84 -20.59 5.78
N ALA A 387 -20.10 -21.13 4.81
CA ALA A 387 -20.68 -21.88 3.69
C ALA A 387 -21.48 -23.12 4.14
N ILE A 388 -21.07 -23.75 5.25
CA ILE A 388 -21.69 -25.01 5.73
C ILE A 388 -22.62 -24.81 6.93
N ALA A 389 -22.73 -23.60 7.47
CA ALA A 389 -23.38 -23.34 8.77
C ALA A 389 -24.89 -23.66 8.81
N ASP A 390 -25.58 -23.60 7.67
CA ASP A 390 -26.99 -23.94 7.58
C ASP A 390 -27.23 -25.46 7.62
N ALA A 391 -26.39 -26.23 6.94
CA ALA A 391 -26.46 -27.69 6.94
C ALA A 391 -25.82 -28.34 8.17
N TYR A 392 -24.84 -27.66 8.79
CA TYR A 392 -24.06 -28.13 9.93
C TYR A 392 -24.05 -27.07 11.04
N PRO A 393 -25.18 -26.84 11.74
CA PRO A 393 -25.31 -25.76 12.73
C PRO A 393 -24.37 -25.91 13.93
N GLU A 394 -23.77 -27.09 14.14
CA GLU A 394 -22.78 -27.31 15.20
C GLU A 394 -21.52 -26.44 15.06
N VAL A 395 -21.24 -25.90 13.86
CA VAL A 395 -20.05 -25.06 13.62
C VAL A 395 -20.19 -23.61 14.08
N LYS A 396 -21.40 -23.20 14.48
CA LYS A 396 -21.69 -21.80 14.84
C LYS A 396 -20.86 -21.32 16.03
N GLY A 397 -20.57 -22.20 17.00
CA GLY A 397 -19.72 -21.85 18.14
C GLY A 397 -18.32 -21.38 17.75
N LEU A 398 -17.72 -22.01 16.73
CA LEU A 398 -16.41 -21.59 16.22
C LEU A 398 -16.50 -20.30 15.38
N ILE A 399 -17.60 -20.12 14.64
CA ILE A 399 -17.88 -18.85 13.93
C ILE A 399 -17.94 -17.69 14.94
N ASP A 400 -18.63 -17.88 16.08
CA ASP A 400 -18.72 -16.89 17.16
C ASP A 400 -17.33 -16.57 17.74
N THR A 401 -16.46 -17.57 17.92
CA THR A 401 -15.06 -17.36 18.34
C THR A 401 -14.29 -16.48 17.35
N ILE A 402 -14.43 -16.74 16.04
CA ILE A 402 -13.75 -15.95 15.00
C ILE A 402 -14.33 -14.53 14.93
N TYR A 403 -15.64 -14.38 15.12
CA TYR A 403 -16.30 -13.08 15.24
C TYR A 403 -15.72 -12.26 16.40
N ASP A 404 -15.56 -12.87 17.57
CA ASP A 404 -15.01 -12.22 18.75
C ASP A 404 -13.54 -11.82 18.58
N HIS A 405 -12.72 -12.63 17.90
CA HIS A 405 -11.38 -12.22 17.49
C HIS A 405 -11.40 -10.98 16.58
N PHE A 406 -12.33 -10.93 15.64
CA PHE A 406 -12.46 -9.79 14.74
C PHE A 406 -12.92 -8.54 15.46
N LYS A 407 -13.98 -8.64 16.28
CA LYS A 407 -14.56 -7.52 17.02
C LYS A 407 -13.64 -7.00 18.14
N PHE A 408 -13.17 -7.88 19.02
CA PHE A 408 -12.43 -7.48 20.23
C PHE A 408 -10.92 -7.42 20.04
N GLY A 409 -10.41 -8.01 18.95
CA GLY A 409 -9.00 -8.01 18.58
C GLY A 409 -8.70 -7.12 17.38
N TYR A 410 -8.93 -7.63 16.16
CA TYR A 410 -8.48 -6.99 14.92
C TYR A 410 -9.07 -5.59 14.69
N LEU A 411 -10.39 -5.40 14.86
CA LEU A 411 -11.02 -4.08 14.71
C LEU A 411 -10.53 -3.11 15.78
N ARG A 412 -10.47 -3.54 17.05
CA ARG A 412 -9.95 -2.71 18.15
C ARG A 412 -8.50 -2.28 17.92
N ALA A 413 -7.65 -3.18 17.44
CA ALA A 413 -6.27 -2.88 17.07
C ALA A 413 -6.20 -1.87 15.92
N ARG A 414 -7.01 -2.08 14.87
CA ARG A 414 -7.06 -1.20 13.70
C ARG A 414 -7.55 0.19 14.07
N ASP A 415 -8.64 0.31 14.82
CA ASP A 415 -9.20 1.61 15.23
C ASP A 415 -8.24 2.40 16.14
N PHE A 416 -7.45 1.73 16.98
CA PHE A 416 -6.44 2.41 17.80
C PHE A 416 -5.26 2.94 16.97
N VAL A 417 -4.70 2.11 16.09
CA VAL A 417 -3.54 2.48 15.27
C VAL A 417 -3.93 3.49 14.18
N ALA A 418 -5.08 3.27 13.54
CA ALA A 418 -5.55 4.02 12.40
C ALA A 418 -6.62 5.06 12.76
N GLU A 419 -6.64 5.56 14.00
CA GLU A 419 -7.58 6.61 14.47
C GLU A 419 -7.75 7.75 13.45
N ASN A 420 -6.65 8.13 12.77
CA ASN A 420 -6.63 9.15 11.73
C ASN A 420 -6.16 8.63 10.35
N GLY A 421 -6.11 7.30 10.17
CA GLY A 421 -5.79 6.60 8.92
C GLY A 421 -4.44 5.91 8.86
N GLY A 422 -3.52 6.21 9.78
CA GLY A 422 -2.14 5.70 9.75
C GLY A 422 -2.01 4.21 10.04
N ASN A 423 -0.83 3.65 9.73
CA ASN A 423 -0.45 2.29 10.07
C ASN A 423 1.06 2.24 10.36
N GLN A 424 1.45 1.54 11.42
CA GLN A 424 2.84 1.45 11.88
C GLN A 424 3.81 0.80 10.87
N THR A 425 3.30 0.00 9.93
CA THR A 425 4.10 -0.66 8.89
C THR A 425 4.13 0.10 7.56
N LEU A 426 3.51 1.29 7.49
CA LEU A 426 3.50 2.14 6.30
C LEU A 426 3.01 1.42 5.03
N TYR A 427 3.21 1.99 3.85
CA TYR A 427 2.38 1.77 2.66
C TYR A 427 2.19 0.30 2.23
N SER A 428 3.27 -0.45 2.03
CA SER A 428 3.23 -1.79 1.40
C SER A 428 2.55 -2.83 2.28
N TYR A 429 2.96 -2.99 3.55
CA TYR A 429 2.27 -3.90 4.49
C TYR A 429 1.00 -3.29 5.10
N ALA A 430 0.83 -1.96 5.09
CA ALA A 430 -0.43 -1.34 5.49
C ALA A 430 -1.57 -1.61 4.51
N SER A 431 -1.29 -2.12 3.32
CA SER A 431 -2.32 -2.63 2.40
C SER A 431 -3.24 -3.68 3.04
N SER A 432 -2.80 -4.37 4.10
CA SER A 432 -3.62 -5.24 4.95
C SER A 432 -4.84 -4.54 5.58
N ALA A 433 -4.82 -3.21 5.68
CA ALA A 433 -5.96 -2.39 6.05
C ALA A 433 -7.10 -2.51 5.02
N GLY A 434 -6.79 -2.57 3.72
CA GLY A 434 -7.77 -2.88 2.67
C GLY A 434 -8.39 -4.28 2.81
N GLU A 435 -7.60 -5.28 3.23
CA GLU A 435 -8.16 -6.60 3.55
C GLU A 435 -9.10 -6.55 4.77
N THR A 436 -8.76 -5.72 5.77
CA THR A 436 -9.62 -5.52 6.96
C THR A 436 -10.96 -4.91 6.56
N ALA A 437 -10.96 -3.97 5.61
CA ALA A 437 -12.18 -3.38 5.04
C ALA A 437 -13.07 -4.42 4.35
N ASP A 438 -12.48 -5.27 3.50
CA ASP A 438 -13.23 -6.35 2.83
C ASP A 438 -13.80 -7.37 3.84
N ARG A 439 -13.06 -7.67 4.91
CA ARG A 439 -13.50 -8.57 6.00
C ARG A 439 -14.63 -7.96 6.82
N LEU A 440 -14.60 -6.65 7.07
CA LEU A 440 -15.69 -5.94 7.74
C LEU A 440 -16.99 -6.08 6.97
N LEU A 441 -16.92 -5.89 5.65
CA LEU A 441 -18.06 -6.05 4.76
C LEU A 441 -18.55 -7.52 4.73
N LEU A 442 -17.64 -8.50 4.68
CA LEU A 442 -18.00 -9.92 4.77
C LEU A 442 -18.80 -10.21 6.04
N TRP A 443 -18.32 -9.74 7.20
CA TRP A 443 -19.04 -9.91 8.46
C TRP A 443 -20.40 -9.24 8.46
N ASN A 444 -20.48 -7.99 8.01
CA ASN A 444 -21.75 -7.26 7.97
C ASN A 444 -22.79 -7.91 7.07
N ARG A 445 -22.38 -8.67 6.05
CA ARG A 445 -23.28 -9.48 5.22
C ARG A 445 -23.68 -10.81 5.85
N ALA A 446 -22.87 -11.35 6.76
CA ALA A 446 -23.16 -12.60 7.46
C ALA A 446 -24.08 -12.40 8.68
N LEU A 447 -24.16 -11.18 9.23
CA LEU A 447 -25.00 -10.85 10.38
C LEU A 447 -26.46 -10.63 9.94
N THR A 448 -27.40 -11.16 10.71
CA THR A 448 -28.85 -11.08 10.45
C THR A 448 -29.54 -9.90 11.15
N SER A 449 -28.82 -9.11 11.95
CA SER A 449 -29.37 -7.97 12.70
C SER A 449 -28.69 -6.64 12.31
N ASN A 450 -29.43 -5.53 12.43
CA ASN A 450 -28.98 -4.18 12.08
C ASN A 450 -27.82 -3.62 12.93
N SER A 451 -27.20 -4.41 13.82
CA SER A 451 -26.09 -3.99 14.67
C SER A 451 -24.72 -4.19 14.01
N GLY A 452 -24.63 -3.99 12.69
CA GLY A 452 -23.43 -4.27 11.89
C GLY A 452 -22.16 -3.73 12.55
N LEU A 453 -21.08 -4.52 12.48
CA LEU A 453 -19.76 -4.11 12.91
C LEU A 453 -19.39 -2.79 12.25
N GLN A 454 -18.80 -1.91 13.04
CA GLN A 454 -18.28 -0.62 12.61
C GLN A 454 -16.77 -0.62 12.80
N MET A 455 -16.08 0.09 11.91
CA MET A 455 -14.67 0.41 12.04
C MET A 455 -14.57 1.93 12.03
N VAL A 456 -14.28 2.51 13.20
CA VAL A 456 -14.23 3.96 13.38
C VAL A 456 -13.16 4.59 12.46
N SER A 457 -12.09 3.85 12.17
CA SER A 457 -11.04 4.31 11.26
C SER A 457 -11.41 4.29 9.78
N ALA A 458 -12.54 3.68 9.39
CA ALA A 458 -12.89 3.45 7.97
C ALA A 458 -12.82 4.70 7.07
N PRO A 459 -13.37 5.87 7.46
CA PRO A 459 -13.27 7.08 6.64
C PRO A 459 -11.82 7.52 6.39
N TYR A 460 -10.90 7.20 7.29
CA TYR A 460 -9.56 7.78 7.30
C TYR A 460 -8.48 6.91 6.67
N MET A 461 -8.71 5.61 6.47
CA MET A 461 -7.67 4.65 6.05
C MET A 461 -7.01 4.97 4.72
N ILE A 462 -7.71 5.67 3.82
CA ILE A 462 -7.16 6.04 2.51
C ILE A 462 -6.23 7.26 2.57
N TYR A 463 -6.31 8.06 3.63
CA TYR A 463 -5.62 9.36 3.68
C TYR A 463 -4.09 9.29 3.65
N PRO A 464 -3.39 8.30 4.26
CA PRO A 464 -1.95 8.17 4.06
C PRO A 464 -1.58 8.03 2.58
N TYR A 465 -2.39 7.30 1.80
CA TYR A 465 -2.15 7.10 0.37
C TYR A 465 -2.48 8.35 -0.45
N ILE A 466 -3.56 9.07 -0.11
CA ILE A 466 -3.87 10.39 -0.73
C ILE A 466 -2.69 11.35 -0.57
N TYR A 467 -2.16 11.46 0.64
CA TYR A 467 -1.09 12.39 0.95
C TYR A 467 0.30 11.91 0.48
N GLY A 468 0.52 10.59 0.44
CA GLY A 468 1.83 10.00 0.17
C GLY A 468 2.10 9.65 -1.29
N VAL A 469 1.09 9.73 -2.18
CA VAL A 469 1.27 9.34 -3.58
C VAL A 469 2.21 10.30 -4.34
N ARG A 470 3.22 9.74 -4.99
CA ARG A 470 4.15 10.43 -5.90
C ARG A 470 3.56 10.48 -7.33
N ALA A 471 4.16 11.27 -8.21
CA ALA A 471 3.66 11.45 -9.59
C ALA A 471 3.53 10.15 -10.39
N ASP A 472 4.45 9.21 -10.17
CA ASP A 472 4.50 7.89 -10.80
C ASP A 472 3.53 6.87 -10.18
N GLY A 473 2.71 7.27 -9.20
CA GLY A 473 1.80 6.38 -8.48
C GLY A 473 2.49 5.48 -7.45
N SER A 474 3.76 5.75 -7.12
CA SER A 474 4.47 5.13 -6.01
C SER A 474 4.23 5.86 -4.68
N PHE A 475 4.75 5.29 -3.59
CA PHE A 475 4.71 5.86 -2.24
C PHE A 475 6.12 5.86 -1.64
N PRO A 476 6.40 6.66 -0.59
CA PRO A 476 7.63 6.55 0.18
C PRO A 476 7.91 5.12 0.65
N ALA A 477 9.16 4.68 0.51
CA ALA A 477 9.59 3.33 0.84
C ALA A 477 9.89 3.14 2.34
N GLY A 478 8.88 3.38 3.20
CA GLY A 478 9.03 3.22 4.64
C GLY A 478 8.53 1.85 5.14
N GLY A 479 9.12 1.37 6.24
CA GLY A 479 8.88 0.01 6.73
C GLY A 479 9.38 -1.05 5.74
N ASP A 480 8.93 -2.30 5.88
CA ASP A 480 9.23 -3.30 4.86
C ASP A 480 8.48 -2.96 3.56
N ASN A 481 9.23 -2.71 2.49
CA ASN A 481 8.68 -2.17 1.25
C ASN A 481 9.01 -3.05 0.04
N PHE A 482 7.96 -3.45 -0.67
CA PHE A 482 8.02 -4.10 -1.98
C PHE A 482 7.42 -3.19 -3.05
N THR A 483 7.48 -3.57 -4.31
CA THR A 483 6.85 -2.82 -5.41
C THR A 483 5.34 -2.76 -5.19
N PHE A 484 4.88 -1.60 -4.72
CA PHE A 484 3.49 -1.31 -4.44
C PHE A 484 3.07 -0.04 -5.19
N SER A 485 1.85 -0.01 -5.74
CA SER A 485 1.38 1.08 -6.58
C SER A 485 -0.01 1.56 -6.19
N LEU A 486 -0.36 2.77 -6.62
CA LEU A 486 -1.69 3.35 -6.40
C LEU A 486 -2.80 2.49 -7.03
N GLY A 487 -2.50 1.75 -8.10
CA GLY A 487 -3.47 0.90 -8.80
C GLY A 487 -3.88 -0.36 -8.05
N GLU A 488 -3.25 -0.70 -6.92
CA GLU A 488 -3.52 -1.94 -6.20
C GLU A 488 -4.96 -2.04 -5.67
N ARG A 489 -5.50 -3.27 -5.63
CA ARG A 489 -6.88 -3.53 -5.17
C ARG A 489 -7.09 -3.12 -3.71
N SER A 490 -6.10 -3.36 -2.86
CA SER A 490 -6.16 -3.01 -1.43
C SER A 490 -6.32 -1.50 -1.20
N VAL A 491 -5.66 -0.66 -2.01
CA VAL A 491 -5.85 0.81 -1.98
C VAL A 491 -7.27 1.17 -2.42
N GLY A 492 -7.78 0.49 -3.45
CA GLY A 492 -9.18 0.60 -3.87
C GLY A 492 -10.16 0.27 -2.75
N SER A 493 -9.99 -0.85 -2.05
CA SER A 493 -10.83 -1.24 -0.90
C SER A 493 -10.80 -0.20 0.23
N MET A 494 -9.64 0.39 0.54
CA MET A 494 -9.55 1.46 1.54
C MET A 494 -10.29 2.74 1.13
N ALA A 495 -10.24 3.11 -0.15
CA ALA A 495 -10.99 4.25 -0.66
C ALA A 495 -12.51 3.97 -0.65
N LEU A 496 -12.92 2.75 -1.03
CA LEU A 496 -14.33 2.38 -1.12
C LEU A 496 -14.98 2.19 0.25
N VAL A 497 -14.27 1.69 1.26
CA VAL A 497 -14.80 1.63 2.63
C VAL A 497 -14.96 3.02 3.23
N GLY A 498 -14.05 3.96 2.92
CA GLY A 498 -14.20 5.36 3.30
C GLY A 498 -15.38 6.02 2.59
N ALA A 499 -15.54 5.77 1.29
CA ALA A 499 -16.68 6.26 0.52
C ALA A 499 -18.02 5.69 1.01
N ALA A 500 -18.05 4.42 1.44
CA ALA A 500 -19.22 3.79 2.05
C ALA A 500 -19.54 4.33 3.45
N ALA A 501 -18.58 5.02 4.07
CA ALA A 501 -18.76 5.79 5.30
C ALA A 501 -18.92 7.30 5.02
N ASP A 502 -19.45 7.64 3.84
CA ASP A 502 -19.77 9.00 3.38
C ASP A 502 -18.58 9.96 3.21
N ASP A 503 -17.34 9.45 3.11
CA ASP A 503 -16.18 10.29 2.77
C ASP A 503 -16.14 10.62 1.27
N VAL A 504 -16.50 11.86 0.96
CA VAL A 504 -16.56 12.40 -0.42
C VAL A 504 -15.19 12.50 -1.10
N HIS A 505 -14.09 12.63 -0.33
CA HIS A 505 -12.75 12.69 -0.89
C HIS A 505 -12.24 11.29 -1.25
N ALA A 506 -12.54 10.29 -0.43
CA ALA A 506 -12.25 8.88 -0.70
C ALA A 506 -12.95 8.41 -1.99
N ALA A 507 -14.22 8.78 -2.16
CA ALA A 507 -14.98 8.52 -3.38
C ALA A 507 -14.33 9.17 -4.61
N ASN A 508 -13.93 10.44 -4.51
CA ASN A 508 -13.27 11.15 -5.60
C ASN A 508 -11.93 10.53 -5.96
N TYR A 509 -11.11 10.20 -4.97
CA TYR A 509 -9.79 9.63 -5.13
C TYR A 509 -9.84 8.26 -5.81
N TYR A 510 -10.82 7.43 -5.47
CA TYR A 510 -11.03 6.15 -6.14
C TYR A 510 -11.25 6.32 -7.64
N TRP A 511 -12.18 7.19 -8.04
CA TRP A 511 -12.57 7.34 -9.46
C TRP A 511 -11.58 8.16 -10.27
N ASN A 512 -10.95 9.19 -9.68
CA ASN A 512 -10.11 10.13 -10.41
C ASN A 512 -8.62 9.82 -10.33
N ASP A 513 -8.16 9.15 -9.29
CA ASP A 513 -6.74 8.88 -9.10
C ASP A 513 -6.47 7.39 -9.28
N ILE A 514 -7.06 6.52 -8.45
CA ILE A 514 -6.79 5.07 -8.47
C ILE A 514 -7.08 4.45 -9.84
N MET A 515 -8.25 4.73 -10.44
CA MET A 515 -8.61 4.14 -11.73
C MET A 515 -7.65 4.52 -12.87
N ARG A 516 -6.94 5.65 -12.80
CA ARG A 516 -6.00 6.08 -13.85
C ARG A 516 -4.73 5.22 -13.90
N TYR A 517 -4.37 4.59 -12.77
CA TYR A 517 -3.23 3.68 -12.68
C TYR A 517 -3.58 2.23 -13.00
N ARG A 518 -4.83 1.96 -13.41
CA ARG A 518 -5.28 0.63 -13.80
C ARG A 518 -5.50 0.58 -15.31
N SER A 519 -5.12 -0.54 -15.92
CA SER A 519 -5.61 -0.84 -17.27
C SER A 519 -7.12 -1.10 -17.23
N ALA A 520 -7.82 -0.82 -18.33
CA ALA A 520 -9.27 -1.06 -18.43
C ALA A 520 -9.67 -2.51 -18.10
N SER A 521 -8.82 -3.48 -18.46
CA SER A 521 -9.05 -4.91 -18.18
C SER A 521 -8.57 -5.38 -16.80
N HIS A 522 -8.18 -4.45 -15.91
CA HIS A 522 -7.73 -4.80 -14.57
C HIS A 522 -8.89 -5.38 -13.75
N VAL A 523 -8.72 -6.58 -13.17
CA VAL A 523 -9.79 -7.33 -12.49
C VAL A 523 -10.29 -6.65 -11.21
N GLY A 524 -9.49 -5.76 -10.63
CA GLY A 524 -9.78 -5.09 -9.35
C GLY A 524 -11.12 -4.35 -9.34
N LEU A 525 -11.46 -3.61 -10.40
CA LEU A 525 -12.73 -2.87 -10.46
C LEU A 525 -13.94 -3.81 -10.38
N PHE A 526 -13.94 -4.90 -11.15
CA PHE A 526 -15.01 -5.90 -11.12
C PHE A 526 -15.18 -6.55 -9.74
N GLU A 527 -14.08 -6.93 -9.11
CA GLU A 527 -14.10 -7.53 -7.77
C GLU A 527 -14.50 -6.53 -6.68
N GLU A 528 -14.08 -5.27 -6.80
CA GLU A 528 -14.46 -4.20 -5.88
C GLU A 528 -15.95 -3.87 -6.04
N ARG A 529 -16.50 -3.89 -7.26
CA ARG A 529 -17.93 -3.62 -7.49
C ARG A 529 -18.85 -4.72 -6.94
N LEU A 530 -18.37 -5.96 -6.86
CA LEU A 530 -19.05 -7.03 -6.12
C LEU A 530 -19.23 -6.67 -4.63
N LEU A 531 -18.23 -5.98 -4.07
CA LEU A 531 -18.18 -5.62 -2.66
C LEU A 531 -18.87 -4.28 -2.37
N TYR A 532 -18.68 -3.27 -3.22
CA TYR A 532 -19.10 -1.90 -2.96
C TYR A 532 -20.00 -1.39 -4.09
N PRO A 533 -21.15 -0.76 -3.78
CA PRO A 533 -21.88 0.04 -4.77
C PRO A 533 -21.05 1.24 -5.23
N LYS A 534 -21.46 1.85 -6.34
CA LYS A 534 -20.85 3.08 -6.83
C LYS A 534 -21.09 4.19 -5.81
N PRO A 535 -20.05 4.87 -5.31
CA PRO A 535 -20.24 6.11 -4.59
C PRO A 535 -20.94 7.15 -5.47
N THR A 536 -21.94 7.86 -4.93
CA THR A 536 -22.74 8.86 -5.67
C THR A 536 -22.31 10.30 -5.42
N THR A 537 -21.56 10.55 -4.35
CA THR A 537 -21.06 11.88 -3.95
C THR A 537 -19.54 11.89 -3.91
N ALA A 538 -18.91 12.91 -4.48
CA ALA A 538 -17.46 13.03 -4.54
C ALA A 538 -17.01 14.50 -4.52
N ALA A 539 -15.90 14.80 -3.84
CA ALA A 539 -15.27 16.12 -3.79
C ALA A 539 -13.75 16.01 -4.03
N PRO A 540 -13.13 16.93 -4.79
CA PRO A 540 -11.72 16.80 -5.17
C PRO A 540 -10.80 16.81 -3.94
N THR A 541 -9.70 16.05 -4.02
CA THR A 541 -8.64 16.03 -3.00
C THR A 541 -7.92 17.37 -2.87
N THR A 542 -8.01 18.24 -3.88
CA THR A 542 -7.40 19.58 -3.88
C THR A 542 -7.98 20.52 -2.81
N ALA A 543 -9.13 20.19 -2.21
CA ALA A 543 -9.71 20.93 -1.10
C ALA A 543 -9.10 20.54 0.27
N LEU A 544 -8.31 19.46 0.33
CA LEU A 544 -7.68 19.00 1.56
C LEU A 544 -6.46 19.89 1.91
N PRO A 545 -6.14 20.06 3.22
CA PRO A 545 -4.91 20.72 3.64
C PRO A 545 -3.68 20.01 3.08
N LEU A 546 -2.60 20.75 2.84
CA LEU A 546 -1.38 20.22 2.21
C LEU A 546 -0.47 19.42 3.14
N SER A 547 -0.80 19.29 4.42
CA SER A 547 -0.18 18.33 5.32
C SER A 547 -1.19 17.64 6.21
N ARG A 548 -0.83 16.47 6.73
CA ARG A 548 -1.66 15.71 7.66
C ARG A 548 -0.83 14.87 8.61
N HIS A 549 -1.28 14.79 9.86
CA HIS A 549 -0.69 13.98 10.92
C HIS A 549 -1.55 12.75 11.23
N PHE A 550 -0.93 11.58 11.18
CA PHE A 550 -1.49 10.27 11.49
C PHE A 550 -1.06 9.83 12.90
N LYS A 551 -1.77 10.35 13.90
CA LYS A 551 -1.40 10.41 15.32
C LYS A 551 -0.71 9.17 15.91
N THR A 552 -1.40 8.03 16.00
CA THR A 552 -0.85 6.84 16.68
C THR A 552 0.29 6.21 15.89
N ALA A 553 0.13 6.07 14.58
CA ALA A 553 1.17 5.56 13.68
C ALA A 553 2.40 6.47 13.61
N GLY A 554 2.22 7.77 13.84
CA GLY A 554 3.28 8.76 13.95
C GLY A 554 3.74 9.39 12.65
N ASN A 555 3.04 9.17 11.54
CA ASN A 555 3.41 9.74 10.25
C ASN A 555 2.89 11.16 10.09
N VAL A 556 3.69 12.03 9.50
CA VAL A 556 3.27 13.36 9.04
C VAL A 556 3.72 13.53 7.59
N LEU A 557 2.75 13.70 6.70
CA LEU A 557 2.99 13.92 5.28
C LEU A 557 2.81 15.40 4.98
N MET A 558 3.77 16.02 4.31
CA MET A 558 3.78 17.45 3.98
C MET A 558 4.07 17.66 2.49
N ARG A 559 3.23 18.48 1.86
CA ARG A 559 3.35 18.88 0.45
C ARG A 559 3.19 20.39 0.29
N ASP A 560 3.56 20.90 -0.87
CA ASP A 560 3.38 22.27 -1.32
C ASP A 560 2.25 22.41 -2.36
N THR A 561 1.93 21.33 -3.07
CA THR A 561 0.82 21.28 -4.03
C THR A 561 0.21 19.88 -4.15
N TRP A 562 -1.04 19.83 -4.63
CA TRP A 562 -1.72 18.60 -5.06
C TRP A 562 -1.37 18.20 -6.50
N THR A 563 -0.65 19.04 -7.25
CA THR A 563 -0.11 18.67 -8.56
C THR A 563 1.08 17.72 -8.39
N HIS A 564 0.85 16.40 -8.39
CA HIS A 564 1.86 15.41 -8.01
C HIS A 564 3.20 15.52 -8.76
N ALA A 565 3.18 15.90 -10.05
CA ALA A 565 4.38 16.09 -10.86
C ALA A 565 5.30 17.23 -10.39
N GLU A 566 4.74 18.24 -9.73
CA GLU A 566 5.46 19.42 -9.22
C GLU A 566 5.49 19.44 -7.68
N ALA A 567 5.04 18.38 -7.02
CA ALA A 567 4.92 18.35 -5.57
C ALA A 567 6.23 17.94 -4.90
N THR A 568 6.70 18.76 -3.98
CA THR A 568 7.70 18.35 -3.00
C THR A 568 7.00 17.62 -1.86
N LEU A 569 7.20 16.31 -1.76
CA LEU A 569 6.62 15.48 -0.70
C LEU A 569 7.69 15.14 0.35
N LEU A 570 7.44 15.53 1.60
CA LEU A 570 8.18 15.09 2.77
C LEU A 570 7.32 14.13 3.60
N ASP A 571 7.90 12.97 3.94
CA ASP A 571 7.33 11.98 4.85
C ASP A 571 8.17 11.95 6.13
N PHE A 572 7.58 12.29 7.26
CA PHE A 572 8.21 12.24 8.57
C PHE A 572 7.54 11.19 9.45
N LYS A 573 8.32 10.45 10.23
CA LYS A 573 7.80 9.42 11.14
C LYS A 573 8.34 9.56 12.56
N SER A 574 7.43 9.57 13.54
CA SER A 574 7.72 9.39 14.96
C SER A 574 6.50 8.75 15.63
N SER A 575 6.50 7.41 15.69
CA SER A 575 5.39 6.58 16.18
C SER A 575 5.22 6.63 17.69
N SER A 576 3.98 6.48 18.15
CA SER A 576 3.65 6.47 19.58
C SER A 576 3.96 5.13 20.27
N PHE A 577 4.43 4.12 19.52
CA PHE A 577 4.79 2.80 20.03
C PHE A 577 5.76 2.09 19.08
N ILE A 578 6.27 0.92 19.50
CA ILE A 578 7.08 0.03 18.66
C ILE A 578 6.61 -1.43 18.78
N SER A 579 6.56 -2.17 17.67
CA SER A 579 5.98 -3.51 17.61
C SER A 579 6.87 -4.63 17.05
N GLU A 580 8.09 -4.31 16.59
CA GLU A 580 8.90 -5.22 15.75
C GLU A 580 8.13 -5.63 14.48
N ASN A 581 8.45 -6.78 13.88
CA ASN A 581 7.98 -7.21 12.58
C ASN A 581 8.32 -6.16 11.50
N HIS A 582 7.41 -5.86 10.56
CA HIS A 582 7.56 -4.85 9.51
C HIS A 582 7.60 -3.38 10.02
N HIS A 583 7.69 -3.15 11.34
CA HIS A 583 7.86 -1.83 11.95
C HIS A 583 9.33 -1.59 12.30
N HIS A 584 9.97 -0.66 11.58
CA HIS A 584 11.40 -0.35 11.71
C HIS A 584 11.74 0.47 12.96
N LEU A 585 13.04 0.50 13.29
CA LEU A 585 13.66 1.34 14.32
C LEU A 585 14.02 2.73 13.76
N ASP A 586 13.00 3.45 13.33
CA ASP A 586 13.07 4.63 12.45
C ASP A 586 12.41 5.89 13.05
N GLN A 587 12.37 5.98 14.38
CA GLN A 587 11.76 7.13 15.05
C GLN A 587 12.50 8.43 14.69
N ASN A 588 11.73 9.50 14.50
CA ASN A 588 12.18 10.79 13.98
C ASN A 588 12.84 10.72 12.58
N ALA A 589 12.66 9.67 11.79
CA ALA A 589 13.15 9.62 10.42
C ALA A 589 12.31 10.50 9.47
N PHE A 590 12.89 10.88 8.33
CA PHE A 590 12.14 11.49 7.23
C PHE A 590 12.65 11.04 5.85
N SER A 591 11.83 11.16 4.82
CA SER A 591 12.23 11.05 3.42
C SER A 591 11.71 12.25 2.62
N LEU A 592 12.32 12.51 1.45
CA LEU A 592 12.00 13.64 0.60
C LEU A 592 12.02 13.25 -0.87
N SER A 593 10.96 13.57 -1.59
CA SER A 593 10.87 13.43 -3.04
C SER A 593 10.36 14.70 -3.71
N TYR A 594 10.96 15.07 -4.83
CA TYR A 594 10.51 16.12 -5.73
C TYR A 594 10.95 15.73 -7.14
N LYS A 595 10.00 15.50 -8.05
CA LYS A 595 10.18 14.91 -9.40
C LYS A 595 10.82 13.51 -9.44
N ALA A 596 11.56 13.12 -8.42
CA ALA A 596 12.04 11.77 -8.12
C ALA A 596 12.35 11.65 -6.60
N PRO A 597 12.58 10.44 -6.06
CA PRO A 597 13.12 10.28 -4.70
C PRO A 597 14.50 10.94 -4.57
N LEU A 598 14.74 11.71 -3.50
CA LEU A 598 15.99 12.44 -3.29
C LEU A 598 16.68 12.00 -1.99
N LEU A 599 15.95 12.10 -0.87
CA LEU A 599 16.38 11.59 0.44
C LEU A 599 15.52 10.38 0.80
N LEU A 600 16.16 9.30 1.24
CA LEU A 600 15.56 7.97 1.27
C LEU A 600 15.45 7.38 2.67
N ASP A 601 14.54 6.43 2.80
CA ASP A 601 14.63 5.34 3.77
C ASP A 601 15.30 4.17 3.02
N SER A 602 16.54 3.85 3.37
CA SER A 602 17.45 3.11 2.48
C SER A 602 17.48 1.60 2.73
N GLY A 603 17.98 0.86 1.74
CA GLY A 603 17.95 -0.59 1.74
C GLY A 603 16.71 -1.13 1.04
N ARG A 604 16.47 -2.43 1.17
CA ARG A 604 15.37 -3.12 0.51
C ARG A 604 14.84 -4.24 1.39
N TYR A 605 13.53 -4.45 1.37
CA TYR A 605 12.97 -5.70 1.85
C TYR A 605 13.43 -6.84 0.96
N ASP A 606 14.39 -7.62 1.44
CA ASP A 606 15.03 -8.68 0.67
C ASP A 606 14.58 -10.06 1.15
N ASN A 607 14.41 -10.28 2.45
CA ASN A 607 13.55 -11.33 3.01
C ASN A 607 13.40 -11.11 4.53
N TYR A 608 12.28 -11.52 5.11
CA TYR A 608 12.10 -11.46 6.56
C TYR A 608 13.16 -12.30 7.28
N GLY A 609 13.90 -11.69 8.21
CA GLY A 609 14.95 -12.37 8.97
C GLY A 609 16.26 -12.62 8.21
N SER A 610 16.43 -12.06 7.01
CA SER A 610 17.71 -12.05 6.30
C SER A 610 18.79 -11.29 7.09
N VAL A 611 20.05 -11.48 6.71
CA VAL A 611 21.19 -10.76 7.30
C VAL A 611 21.09 -9.24 7.03
N HIS A 612 20.64 -8.83 5.84
CA HIS A 612 20.38 -7.42 5.52
C HIS A 612 19.24 -6.85 6.36
N TRP A 613 18.12 -7.56 6.44
CA TRP A 613 16.92 -7.16 7.16
C TRP A 613 17.21 -6.93 8.65
N LEU A 614 17.91 -7.86 9.30
CA LEU A 614 18.24 -7.80 10.73
C LEU A 614 19.28 -6.73 11.11
N ASN A 615 20.20 -6.40 10.20
CA ASN A 615 21.40 -5.64 10.54
C ASN A 615 21.55 -4.29 9.84
N TYR A 616 20.75 -4.02 8.81
CA TYR A 616 20.73 -2.73 8.12
C TYR A 616 19.30 -2.21 7.98
N TYR A 617 18.46 -2.90 7.22
CA TYR A 617 17.21 -2.35 6.69
C TYR A 617 16.22 -1.93 7.79
N THR A 618 16.02 -2.76 8.82
CA THR A 618 15.13 -2.43 9.94
C THR A 618 15.77 -1.55 11.02
N ARG A 619 17.04 -1.18 10.85
CA ARG A 619 17.89 -0.53 11.86
C ARG A 619 18.01 0.96 11.60
N THR A 620 18.21 1.74 12.66
CA THR A 620 18.23 3.21 12.61
C THR A 620 19.23 3.76 11.59
N ILE A 621 20.37 3.10 11.39
CA ILE A 621 21.38 3.51 10.39
C ILE A 621 20.93 3.46 8.93
N ALA A 622 19.79 2.84 8.60
CA ALA A 622 19.22 2.87 7.27
C ALA A 622 18.36 4.12 6.99
N HIS A 623 18.12 4.96 8.01
CA HIS A 623 17.10 6.00 7.98
C HIS A 623 17.70 7.40 8.20
N ASN A 624 17.08 8.44 7.64
CA ASN A 624 17.49 9.84 7.86
C ASN A 624 17.14 10.31 9.27
N THR A 625 17.93 9.91 10.27
CA THR A 625 17.71 10.19 11.69
C THR A 625 19.06 10.35 12.40
N ILE A 626 19.10 10.20 13.72
CA ILE A 626 20.31 10.33 14.54
C ILE A 626 20.79 8.97 15.04
N THR A 627 22.11 8.74 15.02
CA THR A 627 22.75 7.67 15.79
C THR A 627 23.57 8.27 16.95
N VAL A 628 23.57 7.57 18.08
CA VAL A 628 24.36 7.89 19.27
C VAL A 628 25.15 6.64 19.61
N TYR A 629 26.40 6.61 19.18
CA TYR A 629 27.23 5.41 19.20
C TYR A 629 27.86 5.19 20.58
N ASP A 630 27.62 4.01 21.14
CA ASP A 630 28.26 3.49 22.34
C ASP A 630 28.82 2.09 22.03
N GLU A 631 30.14 1.93 22.05
CA GLU A 631 30.83 0.67 21.77
C GLU A 631 30.41 -0.47 22.73
N LYS A 632 29.93 -0.11 23.92
CA LYS A 632 29.49 -1.05 24.96
C LYS A 632 28.04 -1.48 24.79
N GLU A 633 27.30 -0.88 23.86
CA GLU A 633 25.92 -1.26 23.57
C GLU A 633 25.85 -2.69 22.99
N THR A 634 24.71 -3.34 23.17
CA THR A 634 24.43 -4.67 22.63
C THR A 634 23.02 -4.70 22.05
N PHE A 635 22.85 -5.32 20.88
CA PHE A 635 21.57 -5.42 20.16
C PHE A 635 21.13 -6.87 19.95
N GLY A 636 21.44 -7.76 20.90
CA GLY A 636 21.05 -9.17 20.83
C GLY A 636 21.62 -9.91 19.62
N GLY A 637 22.91 -9.69 19.31
CA GLY A 637 23.60 -10.32 18.17
C GLY A 637 23.49 -9.56 16.85
N ARG A 638 22.73 -8.46 16.80
CA ARG A 638 22.64 -7.59 15.63
C ARG A 638 23.77 -6.54 15.61
N SER A 639 23.95 -5.89 14.45
CA SER A 639 24.96 -4.83 14.20
C SER A 639 24.91 -3.66 15.22
N LEU A 640 26.06 -3.03 15.45
CA LEU A 640 26.25 -1.89 16.36
C LEU A 640 26.08 -0.57 15.61
N ASP A 641 24.84 -0.25 15.29
CA ASP A 641 24.51 0.90 14.47
C ASP A 641 24.45 2.24 15.26
N GLY A 642 24.57 2.17 16.59
CA GLY A 642 24.39 3.33 17.49
C GLY A 642 22.93 3.81 17.57
N GLY A 643 22.01 3.01 17.05
CA GLY A 643 20.62 3.37 16.81
C GLY A 643 19.69 3.20 18.01
N GLN A 644 18.42 3.12 17.66
CA GLN A 644 17.28 2.82 18.52
C GLN A 644 17.23 1.32 18.82
N TRP A 645 16.45 0.94 19.84
CA TRP A 645 16.38 -0.45 20.31
C TRP A 645 15.00 -0.77 20.89
N PHE A 646 14.51 -1.98 20.59
CA PHE A 646 13.37 -2.63 21.24
C PHE A 646 13.46 -2.76 22.79
N GLY A 647 14.57 -2.49 23.46
CA GLY A 647 14.74 -2.71 24.90
C GLY A 647 14.47 -4.15 25.36
N THR A 648 13.88 -4.23 26.55
CA THR A 648 13.17 -5.38 27.11
C THR A 648 11.69 -5.42 26.70
N ARG A 649 11.28 -4.61 25.71
CA ARG A 649 9.89 -4.52 25.30
C ARG A 649 9.45 -5.83 24.64
N ALA A 650 8.16 -6.12 24.74
CA ALA A 650 7.61 -7.30 24.11
C ALA A 650 7.73 -7.20 22.59
N THR A 651 8.24 -8.26 21.97
CA THR A 651 8.10 -8.50 20.54
C THR A 651 6.64 -8.88 20.27
N TYR A 652 6.06 -8.41 19.17
CA TYR A 652 4.63 -8.61 18.85
C TYR A 652 3.68 -8.21 20.00
N PRO A 653 3.72 -6.94 20.45
CA PRO A 653 2.98 -6.52 21.64
C PRO A 653 1.46 -6.63 21.46
N THR A 654 0.75 -6.80 22.56
CA THR A 654 -0.71 -6.70 22.58
C THR A 654 -1.15 -5.23 22.48
N ILE A 655 -2.45 -5.02 22.24
CA ILE A 655 -3.07 -3.69 22.21
C ILE A 655 -2.79 -2.94 23.52
N GLU A 656 -2.91 -3.62 24.66
CA GLU A 656 -2.68 -3.02 25.99
C GLU A 656 -1.23 -2.56 26.18
N GLN A 657 -0.26 -3.24 25.55
CA GLN A 657 1.15 -2.89 25.65
C GLN A 657 1.53 -1.66 24.81
N ILE A 658 0.76 -1.34 23.77
CA ILE A 658 0.97 -0.18 22.90
C ILE A 658 0.07 1.02 23.27
N GLN A 659 -0.92 0.82 24.13
CA GLN A 659 -1.76 1.88 24.67
C GLN A 659 -1.03 2.68 25.76
N PRO A 660 -1.40 3.96 26.02
CA PRO A 660 -0.74 4.80 27.01
C PRO A 660 -0.53 4.10 28.36
N GLY A 661 0.72 4.09 28.84
CA GLY A 661 1.13 3.37 30.06
C GLY A 661 1.64 1.94 29.83
N GLY A 662 1.50 1.39 28.61
CA GLY A 662 2.01 0.08 28.22
C GLY A 662 3.53 0.03 28.01
N SER A 663 4.08 -1.19 27.96
CA SER A 663 5.53 -1.44 27.86
C SER A 663 6.16 -0.98 26.55
N ASN A 664 5.38 -0.88 25.48
CA ASN A 664 5.86 -0.62 24.13
C ASN A 664 5.62 0.83 23.67
N VAL A 665 5.08 1.68 24.55
CA VAL A 665 4.80 3.09 24.27
C VAL A 665 6.09 3.89 24.08
N LEU A 666 6.06 4.77 23.09
CA LEU A 666 7.05 5.79 22.78
C LEU A 666 6.38 7.18 22.87
N ASP A 667 7.15 8.26 22.75
CA ASP A 667 6.58 9.62 22.82
C ASP A 667 5.96 10.07 21.48
N GLY A 668 6.55 9.67 20.35
CA GLY A 668 6.05 9.95 19.01
C GLY A 668 6.02 11.45 18.66
N VAL A 669 5.08 11.84 17.80
CA VAL A 669 4.85 13.25 17.44
C VAL A 669 4.34 14.05 18.63
N ALA A 670 5.19 14.93 19.16
CA ALA A 670 4.89 15.80 20.30
C ALA A 670 4.07 17.04 19.90
N SER A 671 4.27 17.57 18.68
CA SER A 671 3.54 18.74 18.16
C SER A 671 3.45 18.71 16.65
N TYR A 672 2.35 19.24 16.11
CA TYR A 672 2.07 19.34 14.69
C TYR A 672 1.19 20.55 14.42
N GLU A 673 1.46 21.28 13.33
CA GLU A 673 0.63 22.39 12.87
C GLU A 673 0.65 22.52 11.33
N GLU A 674 -0.52 22.69 10.72
CA GLU A 674 -0.69 23.12 9.32
C GLU A 674 -1.06 24.61 9.32
N GLY A 675 -0.10 25.46 8.95
CA GLY A 675 -0.19 26.91 9.04
C GLY A 675 -0.50 27.63 7.72
N GLY A 676 -0.77 26.88 6.64
CA GLY A 676 -0.99 27.45 5.30
C GLY A 676 0.32 27.73 4.59
N ASP A 677 1.05 28.78 4.97
CA ASP A 677 2.37 29.10 4.38
C ASP A 677 3.52 28.24 4.94
N TYR A 678 3.23 27.41 5.93
CA TYR A 678 4.15 26.39 6.46
C TYR A 678 3.40 25.17 6.98
N ALA A 679 4.14 24.08 7.18
CA ALA A 679 3.77 22.99 8.08
C ALA A 679 4.90 22.78 9.10
N TYR A 680 4.54 22.38 10.31
CA TYR A 680 5.47 22.15 11.41
C TYR A 680 5.19 20.81 12.08
N VAL A 681 6.26 20.11 12.44
CA VAL A 681 6.21 18.92 13.30
C VAL A 681 7.38 18.90 14.26
N THR A 682 7.15 18.45 15.49
CA THR A 682 8.22 17.98 16.39
C THR A 682 7.92 16.57 16.86
N GLY A 683 8.88 15.66 16.67
CA GLY A 683 8.85 14.31 17.23
C GLY A 683 9.83 14.16 18.39
N ASN A 684 9.46 13.32 19.35
CA ASN A 684 10.28 12.94 20.49
C ASN A 684 10.61 11.45 20.40
N ALA A 685 11.87 11.14 20.12
CA ALA A 685 12.36 9.77 19.99
C ALA A 685 13.19 9.34 21.21
N SER A 686 13.14 10.09 22.32
CA SER A 686 13.97 9.82 23.51
C SER A 686 13.82 8.38 24.02
N LYS A 687 12.58 7.90 24.14
CA LYS A 687 12.28 6.51 24.56
C LYS A 687 12.68 5.44 23.55
N ALA A 688 13.01 5.79 22.31
CA ALA A 688 13.43 4.83 21.29
C ALA A 688 14.87 4.34 21.50
N TYR A 689 15.69 5.09 22.26
CA TYR A 689 17.07 4.74 22.59
C TYR A 689 17.16 4.21 24.02
N VAL A 690 18.30 3.59 24.36
CA VAL A 690 18.56 3.19 25.74
C VAL A 690 18.73 4.43 26.64
N ASN A 691 17.97 4.49 27.74
CA ASN A 691 17.94 5.62 28.67
C ASN A 691 19.30 5.91 29.36
N SER A 692 20.29 5.03 29.20
CA SER A 692 21.63 5.25 29.74
C SER A 692 22.55 6.05 28.82
N LYS A 693 22.21 6.23 27.52
CA LYS A 693 23.03 6.99 26.56
C LYS A 693 22.47 8.37 26.19
N ILE A 694 21.15 8.55 26.27
CA ILE A 694 20.49 9.86 26.12
C ILE A 694 19.42 10.09 27.20
N ASP A 695 19.04 11.35 27.40
CA ASP A 695 17.99 11.72 28.35
C ASP A 695 16.64 11.05 27.98
N PRO A 696 15.91 10.44 28.93
CA PRO A 696 14.71 9.66 28.61
C PRO A 696 13.50 10.50 28.17
N ASN A 697 13.50 11.82 28.38
CA ASN A 697 12.35 12.69 28.09
C ASN A 697 12.64 13.70 26.97
N THR A 698 13.90 14.12 26.85
CA THR A 698 14.38 15.19 25.96
C THR A 698 15.71 14.82 25.29
N GLY A 699 16.05 13.54 25.27
CA GLY A 699 17.27 12.99 24.71
C GLY A 699 17.38 13.12 23.21
N PHE A 700 16.27 13.05 22.48
CA PHE A 700 16.24 13.35 21.05
C PHE A 700 14.91 13.95 20.62
N LEU A 701 14.94 15.26 20.34
CA LEU A 701 13.84 16.00 19.72
C LEU A 701 14.24 16.39 18.29
N ARG A 702 13.35 16.16 17.33
CA ARG A 702 13.49 16.65 15.95
C ARG A 702 12.34 17.58 15.64
N SER A 703 12.63 18.78 15.16
CA SER A 703 11.67 19.77 14.71
C SER A 703 11.88 20.04 13.22
N ILE A 704 10.84 19.88 12.42
CA ILE A 704 10.86 20.18 10.99
C ILE A 704 9.89 21.32 10.72
N VAL A 705 10.38 22.36 10.03
CA VAL A 705 9.56 23.44 9.48
C VAL A 705 9.63 23.35 7.96
N TYR A 706 8.51 23.02 7.34
CA TYR A 706 8.32 23.01 5.90
C TYR A 706 7.76 24.37 5.49
N LEU A 707 8.58 25.24 4.89
CA LEU A 707 8.17 26.57 4.45
C LEU A 707 7.73 26.53 2.99
N ARG A 708 6.44 26.73 2.73
CA ARG A 708 5.92 26.88 1.37
C ARG A 708 6.35 28.24 0.82
N SER A 709 6.71 28.29 -0.47
CA SER A 709 7.06 29.56 -1.08
C SER A 709 5.82 30.46 -1.17
N GLN A 710 6.04 31.75 -0.93
CA GLN A 710 5.04 32.79 -1.20
C GLN A 710 5.15 33.31 -2.64
N VAL A 711 6.21 32.93 -3.35
CA VAL A 711 6.43 33.26 -4.76
C VAL A 711 5.97 32.09 -5.60
N ARG A 712 5.11 32.37 -6.58
CA ARG A 712 4.58 31.34 -7.48
C ARG A 712 5.71 30.72 -8.31
N GLY A 713 5.82 29.40 -8.28
CA GLY A 713 6.81 28.65 -9.06
C GLY A 713 8.13 28.39 -8.33
N GLU A 714 8.32 28.92 -7.12
CA GLU A 714 9.44 28.56 -6.26
C GLU A 714 9.09 27.37 -5.36
N GLN A 715 10.05 26.46 -5.21
CA GLN A 715 9.95 25.27 -4.40
C GLN A 715 10.12 25.59 -2.90
N PRO A 716 9.51 24.78 -2.02
CA PRO A 716 9.59 24.98 -0.58
C PRO A 716 11.03 24.85 -0.04
N LYS A 717 11.27 25.49 1.10
CA LYS A 717 12.50 25.33 1.89
C LYS A 717 12.17 24.61 3.19
N ILE A 718 12.97 23.61 3.54
CA ILE A 718 12.66 22.73 4.67
C ILE A 718 13.80 22.83 5.68
N LEU A 719 13.49 23.19 6.92
CA LEU A 719 14.47 23.29 8.00
C LEU A 719 14.30 22.08 8.91
N VAL A 720 15.36 21.29 9.08
CA VAL A 720 15.41 20.13 9.97
C VAL A 720 16.34 20.45 11.12
N PHE A 721 15.77 20.57 12.32
CA PHE A 721 16.49 20.92 13.54
C PHE A 721 16.42 19.78 14.56
N ASP A 722 17.57 19.33 15.02
CA ASP A 722 17.69 18.27 16.04
C ASP A 722 18.30 18.82 17.32
N SER A 723 17.78 18.36 18.45
CA SER A 723 18.35 18.54 19.77
C SER A 723 18.58 17.17 20.41
N VAL A 724 19.85 16.83 20.62
CA VAL A 724 20.26 15.53 21.16
C VAL A 724 21.01 15.73 22.48
N ARG A 725 20.52 15.17 23.59
CA ARG A 725 21.11 15.32 24.93
C ARG A 725 21.72 14.00 25.41
N PRO A 726 23.05 13.81 25.29
CA PRO A 726 23.70 12.61 25.78
C PRO A 726 23.78 12.60 27.31
N THR A 727 23.69 11.42 27.90
CA THR A 727 23.88 11.18 29.35
C THR A 727 25.24 10.58 29.68
N LYS A 728 26.06 10.31 28.66
CA LYS A 728 27.43 9.81 28.78
C LYS A 728 28.42 10.79 28.12
N PRO A 729 29.66 10.90 28.64
CA PRO A 729 30.68 11.74 28.02
C PRO A 729 31.14 11.14 26.69
N ASN A 730 31.66 11.99 25.80
CA ASN A 730 32.34 11.59 24.56
C ASN A 730 31.51 10.68 23.63
N MET A 731 30.18 10.83 23.64
CA MET A 731 29.32 10.11 22.71
C MET A 731 29.51 10.66 21.29
N GLU A 732 29.73 9.78 20.32
CA GLU A 732 29.68 10.12 18.89
C GLU A 732 28.21 10.21 18.47
N ILE A 733 27.75 11.43 18.19
CA ILE A 733 26.38 11.72 17.74
C ILE A 733 26.45 12.10 16.26
N THR A 734 25.72 11.37 15.43
CA THR A 734 25.79 11.53 13.97
C THR A 734 24.41 11.72 13.36
N SER A 735 24.25 12.77 12.54
CA SER A 735 23.07 13.00 11.71
C SER A 735 23.25 12.31 10.36
N LEU A 736 22.24 11.53 9.97
CA LEU A 736 22.23 10.74 8.75
C LEU A 736 21.34 11.36 7.67
N LEU A 737 21.83 11.40 6.43
CA LEU A 737 21.07 11.75 5.23
C LEU A 737 21.41 10.79 4.08
N HIS A 738 20.61 9.75 3.91
CA HIS A 738 20.61 8.78 2.82
C HIS A 738 20.08 9.40 1.54
N SER A 739 20.77 9.11 0.44
CA SER A 739 20.46 9.63 -0.88
C SER A 739 20.54 8.55 -1.95
N VAL A 740 19.74 8.74 -2.99
CA VAL A 740 19.70 7.87 -4.16
C VAL A 740 21.04 7.88 -4.92
N ASN A 741 21.57 9.08 -5.15
CA ASN A 741 22.81 9.32 -5.88
C ASN A 741 23.85 9.98 -4.98
N LYS A 742 25.12 9.95 -5.42
CA LYS A 742 26.26 10.50 -4.68
C LYS A 742 26.07 12.02 -4.44
N PRO A 743 26.09 12.49 -3.19
CA PRO A 743 26.07 13.92 -2.91
C PRO A 743 27.35 14.60 -3.42
N THR A 744 27.23 15.78 -4.01
CA THR A 744 28.36 16.58 -4.52
C THR A 744 28.46 17.91 -3.80
N SER A 745 29.68 18.42 -3.64
CA SER A 745 29.93 19.75 -3.05
C SER A 745 30.96 20.52 -3.87
N THR A 746 31.40 21.67 -3.36
CA THR A 746 32.44 22.51 -3.97
C THR A 746 33.83 21.87 -3.98
N ILE A 747 34.07 20.90 -3.10
CA ILE A 747 35.28 20.07 -3.08
C ILE A 747 34.94 18.60 -3.26
N VAL A 748 35.91 17.82 -3.73
CA VAL A 748 35.82 16.36 -3.85
C VAL A 748 36.25 15.73 -2.52
N PRO A 749 35.48 14.78 -1.95
CA PRO A 749 35.87 14.11 -0.72
C PRO A 749 37.02 13.13 -0.97
N THR A 750 37.88 12.93 0.03
CA THR A 750 38.99 11.97 0.00
C THR A 750 38.50 10.58 0.39
N ASP A 751 38.88 9.54 -0.36
CA ASP A 751 38.60 8.13 -0.03
C ASP A 751 39.39 7.73 1.23
N GLU A 752 38.68 7.30 2.26
CA GLU A 752 39.24 6.76 3.51
C GLU A 752 39.25 5.21 3.51
N HIS A 753 38.97 4.60 2.35
CA HIS A 753 38.75 3.18 2.12
C HIS A 753 37.46 2.65 2.76
N ASN A 754 37.10 1.39 2.47
CA ASN A 754 35.88 0.73 2.95
C ASN A 754 34.58 1.46 2.58
N GLY A 755 34.54 2.09 1.39
CA GLY A 755 33.37 2.83 0.93
C GLY A 755 33.05 4.08 1.76
N ARG A 756 34.03 4.62 2.50
CA ARG A 756 33.93 5.86 3.27
C ARG A 756 34.78 6.95 2.64
N TYR A 757 34.26 8.16 2.59
CA TYR A 757 34.92 9.32 2.00
C TYR A 757 34.72 10.53 2.92
N LYS A 758 35.74 11.37 3.10
CA LYS A 758 35.67 12.55 3.98
C LYS A 758 35.82 13.85 3.22
N PHE A 759 34.93 14.82 3.49
CA PHE A 759 35.07 16.17 2.96
C PHE A 759 36.09 16.97 3.80
N GLY A 760 37.10 17.52 3.14
CA GLY A 760 38.13 18.37 3.74
C GLY A 760 37.74 19.86 3.85
N PHE A 761 36.54 20.19 4.35
CA PHE A 761 36.12 21.59 4.47
C PHE A 761 36.99 22.39 5.45
N VAL A 762 37.48 23.54 4.99
CA VAL A 762 38.21 24.50 5.83
C VAL A 762 37.19 25.42 6.52
N GLY A 763 36.93 25.16 7.80
CA GLY A 763 35.95 25.92 8.58
C GLY A 763 34.56 25.28 8.58
N ALA A 764 33.53 26.05 8.25
CA ALA A 764 32.14 25.58 8.22
C ALA A 764 31.90 24.68 6.99
N ALA A 765 30.98 23.73 7.11
CA ALA A 765 30.60 22.88 5.99
C ALA A 765 29.95 23.68 4.86
N GLU A 766 30.26 23.31 3.62
CA GLU A 766 29.62 23.88 2.44
C GLU A 766 28.40 23.05 2.00
N PRO A 767 27.49 23.62 1.19
CA PRO A 767 26.30 22.90 0.76
C PRO A 767 26.62 21.62 -0.03
N LEU A 768 25.77 20.61 0.15
CA LEU A 768 25.83 19.30 -0.51
C LEU A 768 24.61 19.16 -1.42
N THR A 769 24.81 18.86 -2.70
CA THR A 769 23.72 18.72 -3.68
C THR A 769 23.52 17.28 -4.08
N ILE A 770 22.27 16.83 -4.06
CA ILE A 770 21.83 15.51 -4.48
C ILE A 770 20.89 15.73 -5.66
N ARG A 771 21.17 15.09 -6.79
CA ARG A 771 20.39 15.20 -8.03
C ARG A 771 19.82 13.83 -8.40
N ASN A 772 18.58 13.80 -8.86
CA ASN A 772 17.97 12.59 -9.38
C ASN A 772 16.89 12.93 -10.42
N GLY A 773 17.11 12.52 -11.66
CA GLY A 773 16.25 12.91 -12.79
C GLY A 773 16.11 14.44 -12.87
N ASP A 774 14.87 14.91 -12.91
CA ASP A 774 14.53 16.32 -13.05
C ASP A 774 14.51 17.10 -11.72
N GLY A 775 14.73 16.43 -10.58
CA GLY A 775 14.72 17.04 -9.26
C GLY A 775 16.09 17.10 -8.59
N MET A 776 16.28 18.08 -7.72
CA MET A 776 17.44 18.11 -6.82
C MET A 776 17.09 18.66 -5.43
N VAL A 777 17.94 18.33 -4.47
CA VAL A 777 17.97 18.97 -3.15
C VAL A 777 19.39 19.36 -2.79
N THR A 778 19.56 20.60 -2.36
CA THR A 778 20.81 21.09 -1.78
C THR A 778 20.65 21.22 -0.26
N VAL A 779 21.41 20.42 0.48
CA VAL A 779 21.52 20.46 1.94
C VAL A 779 22.52 21.54 2.31
N GLN A 780 22.08 22.54 3.08
CA GLN A 780 22.95 23.54 3.71
C GLN A 780 23.06 23.23 5.21
N PRO A 781 24.18 22.62 5.67
CA PRO A 781 24.44 22.43 7.09
C PRO A 781 24.74 23.78 7.75
N LEU A 782 24.01 24.12 8.81
CA LEU A 782 24.23 25.32 9.63
C LEU A 782 24.76 24.98 11.03
N LEU A 783 24.32 23.85 11.59
CA LEU A 783 24.80 23.34 12.88
C LEU A 783 25.07 21.83 12.79
N PRO A 784 26.10 21.33 13.51
CA PRO A 784 27.09 22.11 14.28
C PRO A 784 27.97 22.98 13.36
N ALA A 785 28.33 24.18 13.81
CA ALA A 785 29.13 25.11 13.01
C ALA A 785 30.52 24.55 12.64
N GLN A 786 31.01 23.58 13.42
CA GLN A 786 32.22 22.81 13.17
C GLN A 786 31.85 21.32 13.12
N SER A 787 31.71 20.80 11.91
CA SER A 787 31.33 19.42 11.64
C SER A 787 32.38 18.70 10.80
N ASP A 788 32.53 17.41 11.06
CA ASP A 788 33.10 16.48 10.10
C ASP A 788 31.95 15.89 9.27
N ILE A 789 32.12 15.89 7.95
CA ILE A 789 31.14 15.33 7.02
C ILE A 789 31.80 14.21 6.23
N ALA A 790 31.20 13.03 6.30
CA ALA A 790 31.59 11.88 5.51
C ALA A 790 30.47 11.44 4.56
N LEU A 791 30.85 10.87 3.42
CA LEU A 791 29.99 10.05 2.58
C LEU A 791 30.30 8.59 2.84
N VAL A 792 29.27 7.77 2.96
CA VAL A 792 29.41 6.32 3.05
C VAL A 792 28.49 5.69 2.02
N GLY A 793 29.01 4.74 1.25
CA GLY A 793 28.21 4.13 0.20
C GLY A 793 29.00 3.79 -1.05
N GLY A 794 28.24 3.68 -2.13
CA GLY A 794 28.74 3.45 -3.47
C GLY A 794 28.55 2.00 -3.92
N LEU A 795 28.09 1.85 -5.16
CA LEU A 795 28.09 0.59 -5.89
C LEU A 795 29.03 0.77 -7.09
N ASN A 796 30.16 0.07 -7.08
CA ASN A 796 31.19 0.17 -8.11
C ASN A 796 31.79 1.58 -8.26
N GLU A 797 31.99 2.27 -7.13
CA GLU A 797 32.46 3.66 -7.04
C GLU A 797 33.96 3.77 -6.68
N GLY A 798 34.71 2.70 -6.94
CA GLY A 798 36.17 2.64 -6.84
C GLY A 798 36.73 2.22 -5.48
N SER A 799 35.96 2.34 -4.39
CA SER A 799 36.34 1.79 -3.07
C SER A 799 35.79 0.38 -2.89
N SER A 800 36.49 -0.44 -2.11
CA SER A 800 36.08 -1.80 -1.76
C SER A 800 35.88 -1.93 -0.26
N CYS A 801 34.94 -2.77 0.16
CA CYS A 801 34.62 -3.02 1.56
C CYS A 801 34.34 -4.50 1.84
N VAL A 802 34.53 -4.89 3.10
CA VAL A 802 34.27 -6.24 3.58
C VAL A 802 32.76 -6.46 3.74
N GLN A 803 32.25 -7.47 3.06
CA GLN A 803 30.88 -7.95 3.13
C GLN A 803 30.69 -8.82 4.37
N ALA A 804 29.56 -8.68 5.05
CA ALA A 804 29.20 -9.49 6.20
C ALA A 804 29.02 -10.97 5.79
N ALA A 805 29.43 -11.88 6.68
CA ALA A 805 29.15 -13.30 6.53
C ALA A 805 27.65 -13.60 6.67
N VAL A 806 27.18 -14.64 5.99
CA VAL A 806 25.86 -15.23 6.19
C VAL A 806 26.02 -16.52 6.99
N PRO A 807 25.52 -16.58 8.24
CA PRO A 807 25.64 -17.77 9.08
C PRO A 807 24.91 -18.98 8.48
N GLY A 808 25.40 -20.19 8.76
CA GLY A 808 24.75 -21.44 8.37
C GLY A 808 23.35 -21.67 8.94
N THR A 809 22.90 -20.82 9.86
CA THR A 809 21.62 -20.90 10.56
C THR A 809 20.49 -20.12 9.86
N THR A 810 20.79 -19.34 8.82
CA THR A 810 19.77 -18.63 8.04
C THR A 810 19.13 -19.60 7.04
N SER A 811 17.83 -19.84 7.16
CA SER A 811 17.11 -20.83 6.33
C SER A 811 16.87 -20.40 4.88
N PHE A 812 17.07 -19.12 4.55
CA PHE A 812 16.68 -18.54 3.26
C PHE A 812 17.84 -17.94 2.46
N GLU A 813 19.05 -17.96 3.00
CA GLU A 813 20.24 -17.45 2.32
C GLU A 813 21.32 -18.53 2.30
N THR A 814 22.04 -18.60 1.17
CA THR A 814 23.20 -19.49 1.06
C THR A 814 24.29 -19.02 2.03
N PRO A 815 24.75 -19.90 2.96
CA PRO A 815 25.80 -19.53 3.90
C PRO A 815 27.09 -19.13 3.16
N ARG A 816 27.71 -18.03 3.60
CA ARG A 816 28.95 -17.52 2.99
C ARG A 816 29.84 -16.85 4.04
N ALA A 817 31.15 -16.97 3.84
CA ALA A 817 32.15 -16.25 4.63
C ALA A 817 32.22 -14.77 4.23
N GLU A 818 32.94 -13.97 5.02
CA GLU A 818 33.27 -12.59 4.64
C GLU A 818 34.12 -12.56 3.35
N PHE A 819 33.87 -11.58 2.50
CA PHE A 819 34.64 -11.33 1.28
C PHE A 819 34.67 -9.83 0.98
N THR A 820 35.50 -9.39 0.04
CA THR A 820 35.58 -7.99 -0.36
C THR A 820 34.88 -7.76 -1.69
N SER A 821 34.09 -6.70 -1.80
CA SER A 821 33.46 -6.25 -3.06
C SER A 821 33.41 -4.72 -3.15
N GLN A 822 33.01 -4.19 -4.30
CA GLN A 822 32.79 -2.76 -4.52
C GLN A 822 31.33 -2.31 -4.26
N ASP A 823 30.51 -3.14 -3.62
CA ASP A 823 29.20 -2.72 -3.11
C ASP A 823 29.32 -2.37 -1.63
N CYS A 824 29.31 -1.08 -1.32
CA CYS A 824 29.48 -0.53 0.02
C CYS A 824 28.27 0.30 0.47
N ARG A 825 27.10 0.08 -0.13
CA ARG A 825 25.89 0.87 0.14
C ARG A 825 25.37 0.74 1.58
N PHE A 826 25.60 -0.40 2.23
CA PHE A 826 24.95 -0.81 3.47
C PHE A 826 25.94 -1.04 4.62
N MET A 827 26.92 -0.14 4.74
CA MET A 827 28.02 -0.24 5.71
C MET A 827 27.58 0.09 7.14
N VAL A 828 27.80 -0.83 8.09
CA VAL A 828 27.50 -0.67 9.52
C VAL A 828 28.68 -1.16 10.37
N ARG A 829 28.86 -0.58 11.56
CA ARG A 829 29.82 -1.07 12.55
C ARG A 829 29.31 -2.36 13.19
N THR A 830 30.21 -3.31 13.44
CA THR A 830 29.90 -4.58 14.09
C THR A 830 31.04 -5.03 15.00
N LYS A 831 30.71 -5.82 16.02
CA LYS A 831 31.70 -6.54 16.84
C LYS A 831 32.22 -7.73 16.04
N LEU A 832 33.54 -7.77 15.82
CA LEU A 832 34.23 -8.88 15.18
C LEU A 832 34.46 -10.02 16.17
N GLN A 833 34.85 -11.20 15.66
CA GLN A 833 35.09 -12.39 16.49
C GLN A 833 36.19 -12.19 17.54
N ASP A 834 37.17 -11.32 17.27
CA ASP A 834 38.24 -10.95 18.20
C ASP A 834 37.83 -9.87 19.22
N GLY A 835 36.57 -9.43 19.20
CA GLY A 835 36.02 -8.38 20.06
C GLY A 835 36.28 -6.95 19.59
N THR A 836 37.04 -6.74 18.51
CA THR A 836 37.25 -5.41 17.93
C THR A 836 36.03 -4.92 17.16
N ILE A 837 35.98 -3.61 16.88
CA ILE A 837 34.92 -3.02 16.06
C ILE A 837 35.40 -2.88 14.62
N GLY A 838 34.66 -3.47 13.69
CA GLY A 838 34.92 -3.38 12.25
C GLY A 838 33.70 -2.89 11.49
N TRP A 839 33.94 -2.34 10.30
CA TRP A 839 32.89 -1.99 9.35
C TRP A 839 32.58 -3.18 8.44
N ARG A 840 31.28 -3.46 8.22
CA ARG A 840 30.81 -4.51 7.30
C ARG A 840 29.65 -4.00 6.46
N ASN A 841 29.63 -4.41 5.19
CA ASN A 841 28.48 -4.22 4.31
C ASN A 841 27.49 -5.37 4.51
N PHE A 842 26.28 -5.06 4.93
CA PHE A 842 25.19 -6.04 5.00
C PHE A 842 24.44 -6.03 3.68
N ALA A 843 24.99 -6.70 2.68
CA ALA A 843 24.46 -6.71 1.31
C ALA A 843 23.06 -7.34 1.23
N ILE A 844 22.25 -6.83 0.30
CA ILE A 844 20.97 -7.44 -0.11
C ILE A 844 21.26 -8.87 -0.62
N MET A 845 20.41 -9.83 -0.30
CA MET A 845 20.55 -11.20 -0.82
C MET A 845 20.50 -11.25 -2.36
N ASP A 846 21.13 -12.26 -2.98
CA ASP A 846 21.29 -12.31 -4.44
C ASP A 846 19.95 -12.44 -5.21
N GLU A 847 19.00 -13.21 -4.65
CA GLU A 847 17.70 -13.50 -5.27
C GLU A 847 16.53 -13.19 -4.29
N PRO A 848 16.26 -11.91 -4.02
CA PRO A 848 15.16 -11.51 -3.14
C PRO A 848 13.81 -11.90 -3.76
N PRO A 849 12.87 -12.49 -3.00
CA PRO A 849 11.61 -13.00 -3.53
C PRO A 849 10.63 -11.88 -3.90
N GLU A 850 10.69 -10.74 -3.20
CA GLU A 850 9.81 -9.61 -3.46
C GLU A 850 10.52 -8.55 -4.29
N PRO A 851 9.93 -8.07 -5.40
CA PRO A 851 10.51 -6.99 -6.19
C PRO A 851 10.49 -5.67 -5.41
N SER A 852 11.45 -4.79 -5.67
CA SER A 852 11.50 -3.43 -5.13
C SER A 852 11.91 -2.43 -6.21
N ARG A 853 11.67 -1.14 -5.98
CA ARG A 853 12.08 -0.06 -6.89
C ARG A 853 13.54 0.30 -6.62
N ASP A 854 14.38 0.19 -7.64
CA ASP A 854 15.81 0.52 -7.52
C ASP A 854 16.07 1.95 -7.03
N THR A 855 15.20 2.89 -7.42
CA THR A 855 15.29 4.31 -7.03
C THR A 855 15.05 4.56 -5.54
N ASP A 856 14.45 3.63 -4.82
CA ASP A 856 14.18 3.74 -3.38
C ASP A 856 15.23 3.00 -2.52
N ILE A 857 16.10 2.17 -3.11
CA ILE A 857 17.11 1.40 -2.36
C ILE A 857 18.20 2.32 -1.78
N GLY A 858 18.59 3.34 -2.54
CA GLY A 858 19.68 4.23 -2.18
C GLY A 858 21.08 3.65 -2.42
N ALA A 859 22.03 4.56 -2.61
CA ALA A 859 23.43 4.18 -2.84
C ALA A 859 24.41 4.88 -1.88
N TRP A 860 24.00 5.96 -1.22
CA TRP A 860 24.88 6.78 -0.41
C TRP A 860 24.18 7.27 0.85
N ARG A 861 24.97 7.61 1.87
CA ARG A 861 24.54 8.41 3.01
C ARG A 861 25.59 9.45 3.37
N VAL A 862 25.12 10.61 3.80
CA VAL A 862 25.92 11.65 4.46
C VAL A 862 25.87 11.40 5.96
N GLU A 863 27.03 11.42 6.60
CA GLU A 863 27.20 11.43 8.06
C GLU A 863 27.73 12.79 8.49
N ILE A 864 26.97 13.54 9.30
CA ILE A 864 27.38 14.82 9.88
C ILE A 864 27.63 14.62 11.38
N THR A 865 28.86 14.81 11.83
CA THR A 865 29.29 14.59 13.22
C THR A 865 29.95 15.86 13.76
N PRO A 866 29.66 16.30 15.00
CA PRO A 866 30.36 17.44 15.60
C PRO A 866 31.85 17.11 15.80
N ARG A 867 32.74 18.06 15.50
CA ARG A 867 34.19 17.88 15.78
C ARG A 867 34.52 17.83 17.27
N THR A 868 33.63 18.36 18.10
CA THR A 868 33.76 18.36 19.55
C THR A 868 32.51 17.77 20.15
N ALA A 869 32.67 16.70 20.94
CA ALA A 869 31.55 16.07 21.62
C ALA A 869 30.87 17.06 22.58
N SER A 870 29.54 17.05 22.61
CA SER A 870 28.77 17.84 23.57
C SER A 870 29.00 17.35 24.99
N ALA A 871 29.04 18.27 25.96
CA ALA A 871 29.08 17.93 27.37
C ALA A 871 27.83 17.14 27.81
N VAL A 872 27.98 16.31 28.83
CA VAL A 872 26.88 15.52 29.41
C VAL A 872 25.70 16.44 29.80
N GLY A 873 24.48 16.07 29.41
CA GLY A 873 23.25 16.82 29.68
C GLY A 873 23.05 18.08 28.83
N THR A 874 24.06 18.50 28.08
CA THR A 874 23.97 19.65 27.15
C THR A 874 23.50 19.17 25.79
N ALA A 875 22.58 19.89 25.17
CA ALA A 875 22.09 19.52 23.84
C ALA A 875 23.16 19.77 22.77
N GLN A 876 23.42 18.75 21.95
CA GLN A 876 24.03 18.90 20.64
C GLN A 876 22.94 19.28 19.64
N PHE A 877 23.12 20.42 18.95
CA PHE A 877 22.22 20.84 17.90
C PHE A 877 22.72 20.44 16.51
N PHE A 878 21.81 19.95 15.68
CA PHE A 878 22.00 19.85 14.23
C PHE A 878 20.95 20.72 13.56
N LEU A 879 21.34 21.41 12.49
CA LEU A 879 20.42 22.21 11.70
C LEU A 879 20.81 22.12 10.23
N ASN A 880 19.93 21.53 9.43
CA ASN A 880 20.08 21.44 7.99
C ASN A 880 18.93 22.19 7.32
N VAL A 881 19.26 23.05 6.34
CA VAL A 881 18.26 23.67 5.46
C VAL A 881 18.29 22.96 4.12
N LEU A 882 17.16 22.39 3.71
CA LEU A 882 16.99 21.69 2.46
C LEU A 882 16.40 22.66 1.43
N HIS A 883 17.16 22.94 0.39
CA HIS A 883 16.75 23.74 -0.76
C HIS A 883 16.33 22.79 -1.87
N VAL A 884 15.02 22.61 -2.04
CA VAL A 884 14.47 21.85 -3.17
C VAL A 884 14.40 22.75 -4.39
N ASP A 885 14.67 22.19 -5.56
CA ASP A 885 14.62 22.88 -6.85
C ASP A 885 14.63 21.84 -7.99
N ASP A 886 14.40 22.31 -9.22
CA ASP A 886 14.64 21.54 -10.43
C ASP A 886 16.14 21.25 -10.61
N SER A 887 16.47 20.12 -11.22
CA SER A 887 17.87 19.76 -11.51
C SER A 887 18.54 20.83 -12.38
N ASP A 888 19.73 21.28 -11.97
CA ASP A 888 20.56 22.23 -12.74
C ASP A 888 21.30 21.57 -13.93
N GLY A 889 21.13 20.26 -14.13
CA GLY A 889 21.81 19.48 -15.17
C GLY A 889 23.29 19.19 -14.92
N ALA A 890 23.86 19.62 -13.79
CA ALA A 890 25.25 19.34 -13.44
C ALA A 890 25.42 17.92 -12.85
N THR A 891 26.63 17.38 -12.96
CA THR A 891 27.00 16.06 -12.39
C THR A 891 27.94 16.16 -11.20
N SER A 892 28.45 17.37 -10.92
CA SER A 892 29.39 17.66 -9.83
C SER A 892 29.21 19.10 -9.36
N GLY A 893 29.90 19.49 -8.29
CA GLY A 893 29.75 20.81 -7.69
C GLY A 893 28.50 20.94 -6.81
N ALA A 894 28.49 21.95 -5.95
CA ALA A 894 27.28 22.36 -5.24
C ALA A 894 26.43 23.27 -6.13
N ALA A 895 25.11 23.07 -6.16
CA ALA A 895 24.20 23.99 -6.83
C ALA A 895 24.18 25.35 -6.11
N ALA A 896 23.90 26.41 -6.89
CA ALA A 896 23.74 27.74 -6.33
C ALA A 896 22.42 27.82 -5.55
N ILE A 897 22.50 28.32 -4.31
CA ILE A 897 21.34 28.49 -3.44
C ILE A 897 21.30 29.89 -2.84
N ALA A 898 20.09 30.40 -2.62
CA ALA A 898 19.85 31.54 -1.76
C ALA A 898 20.03 31.10 -0.30
N LYS A 899 21.29 31.18 0.19
CA LYS A 899 21.69 30.63 1.50
C LYS A 899 20.86 31.20 2.65
N ALA A 900 20.41 30.32 3.53
CA ALA A 900 19.93 30.70 4.85
C ALA A 900 21.11 31.15 5.72
N ARG A 901 20.87 32.08 6.65
CA ARG A 901 21.90 32.60 7.58
C ARG A 901 21.53 32.31 9.02
N LEU A 902 22.43 31.65 9.74
CA LEU A 902 22.34 31.50 11.18
C LEU A 902 22.50 32.89 11.85
N LEU A 903 21.48 33.34 12.59
CA LEU A 903 21.48 34.60 13.32
C LEU A 903 22.07 34.44 14.72
N SER A 904 21.71 33.36 15.41
CA SER A 904 22.20 33.01 16.74
C SER A 904 21.97 31.53 17.04
N SER A 905 22.81 30.98 17.90
CA SER A 905 22.67 29.63 18.47
C SER A 905 23.10 29.68 19.93
N ASP A 906 22.26 30.27 20.78
CA ASP A 906 22.60 30.56 22.18
C ASP A 906 21.69 29.79 23.12
N GLY A 907 22.27 29.13 24.12
CA GLY A 907 21.50 28.38 25.13
C GLY A 907 20.59 27.33 24.50
N ASN A 908 19.28 27.52 24.64
CA ASN A 908 18.21 26.66 24.11
C ASN A 908 17.49 27.27 22.89
N ALA A 909 18.07 28.24 22.19
CA ALA A 909 17.44 28.89 21.03
C ALA A 909 18.36 28.95 19.80
N VAL A 910 17.82 28.60 18.64
CA VAL A 910 18.51 28.72 17.35
C VAL A 910 17.65 29.54 16.40
N ALA A 911 18.19 30.64 15.87
CA ALA A 911 17.47 31.53 14.95
C ALA A 911 18.14 31.58 13.57
N VAL A 912 17.32 31.50 12.53
CA VAL A 912 17.74 31.42 11.13
C VAL A 912 16.98 32.45 10.32
N ALA A 913 17.69 33.27 9.56
CA ALA A 913 17.11 34.13 8.55
C ALA A 913 17.10 33.43 7.19
N MET A 914 15.93 33.41 6.56
CA MET A 914 15.73 32.92 5.20
C MET A 914 15.94 34.05 4.20
N ALA A 915 16.33 33.70 2.97
CA ALA A 915 16.58 34.68 1.91
C ALA A 915 15.31 35.45 1.48
N ASP A 916 14.14 34.88 1.71
CA ASP A 916 12.83 35.51 1.45
C ASP A 916 12.39 36.48 2.55
N GLY A 917 13.25 36.72 3.55
CA GLY A 917 13.00 37.67 4.64
C GLY A 917 12.25 37.08 5.84
N ARG A 918 11.88 35.80 5.84
CA ARG A 918 11.32 35.13 7.03
C ARG A 918 12.41 34.77 8.04
N VAL A 919 12.07 34.75 9.33
CA VAL A 919 12.94 34.22 10.39
C VAL A 919 12.28 33.01 11.05
N VAL A 920 13.04 31.93 11.22
CA VAL A 920 12.61 30.76 11.99
C VAL A 920 13.44 30.64 13.25
N VAL A 921 12.79 30.48 14.40
CA VAL A 921 13.43 30.30 15.71
C VAL A 921 13.02 28.97 16.29
N PHE A 922 13.99 28.10 16.53
CA PHE A 922 13.81 26.81 17.17
C PHE A 922 14.10 26.89 18.66
N HIS A 923 13.17 26.42 19.46
CA HIS A 923 13.39 26.11 20.86
C HIS A 923 14.00 24.71 20.99
N GLY A 924 15.25 24.61 21.45
CA GLY A 924 16.06 23.39 21.64
C GLY A 924 15.61 22.49 22.80
N GLY A 925 14.41 22.71 23.34
CA GLY A 925 13.88 22.03 24.52
C GLY A 925 14.52 22.51 25.82
N VAL A 926 13.73 22.54 26.90
CA VAL A 926 14.23 22.72 28.27
C VAL A 926 14.46 21.34 28.88
N ALA A 927 15.52 21.19 29.67
CA ALA A 927 15.64 20.01 30.53
C ALA A 927 14.41 19.97 31.47
N PRO A 928 13.84 18.79 31.79
CA PRO A 928 12.63 18.66 32.62
C PRO A 928 12.69 19.37 33.98
N SER A 929 13.89 19.67 34.47
CA SER A 929 14.15 20.38 35.74
C SER A 929 14.25 21.91 35.62
N ALA A 930 14.13 22.50 34.43
CA ALA A 930 14.23 23.95 34.26
C ALA A 930 12.99 24.67 34.82
N THR A 931 13.21 25.57 35.78
CA THR A 931 12.14 26.29 36.51
C THR A 931 11.56 27.48 35.73
N THR A 932 12.15 27.87 34.61
CA THR A 932 11.68 28.94 33.71
C THR A 932 11.88 28.55 32.25
N ASP A 933 10.82 28.60 31.45
CA ASP A 933 10.85 28.39 30.00
C ASP A 933 11.04 29.73 29.30
N GLU A 934 12.27 30.01 28.89
CA GLU A 934 12.69 31.25 28.25
C GLU A 934 13.66 30.96 27.11
N ILE A 935 13.49 31.69 26.00
CA ILE A 935 14.46 31.75 24.91
C ILE A 935 14.77 33.18 24.52
N SER A 936 15.98 33.40 24.03
CA SER A 936 16.40 34.66 23.44
C SER A 936 17.13 34.42 22.13
N TRP A 937 16.94 35.30 21.15
CA TRP A 937 17.60 35.17 19.86
C TRP A 937 17.99 36.53 19.28
N THR A 938 18.95 36.49 18.36
CA THR A 938 19.40 37.66 17.60
C THR A 938 18.47 37.92 16.42
N VAL A 939 18.25 39.20 16.13
CA VAL A 939 17.52 39.70 14.97
C VAL A 939 18.36 40.79 14.30
N ASP A 940 18.23 40.94 12.98
CA ASP A 940 18.90 42.06 12.31
C ASP A 940 18.32 43.39 12.80
N ALA A 941 19.18 44.40 12.96
CA ALA A 941 18.80 45.71 13.47
C ALA A 941 17.69 46.34 12.61
N GLY A 942 16.58 46.75 13.24
CA GLY A 942 15.43 47.34 12.54
C GLY A 942 14.58 46.34 11.74
N SER A 943 14.87 45.04 11.79
CA SER A 943 14.12 44.03 11.05
C SER A 943 12.69 43.85 11.57
N LYS A 944 11.73 43.98 10.64
CA LYS A 944 10.32 43.65 10.82
C LYS A 944 9.94 42.29 10.23
N ALA A 945 10.94 41.44 9.98
CA ALA A 945 10.75 40.12 9.40
C ALA A 945 9.69 39.30 10.15
N PRO A 946 8.72 38.69 9.44
CA PRO A 946 7.81 37.73 10.06
C PRO A 946 8.63 36.59 10.68
N THR A 947 8.41 36.35 11.96
CA THR A 947 9.17 35.38 12.75
C THR A 947 8.28 34.21 13.15
N LEU A 948 8.69 32.99 12.83
CA LEU A 948 8.05 31.77 13.29
C LEU A 948 8.89 31.16 14.42
N VAL A 949 8.34 31.11 15.63
CA VAL A 949 9.00 30.47 16.78
C VAL A 949 8.34 29.12 17.02
N VAL A 950 9.13 28.04 17.05
CA VAL A 950 8.66 26.65 17.13
C VAL A 950 9.34 25.88 18.26
N GLY A 951 8.79 24.73 18.66
CA GLY A 951 9.31 23.89 19.74
C GLY A 951 8.92 24.37 21.14
N LEU A 952 7.96 25.29 21.23
CA LEU A 952 7.46 25.85 22.49
C LEU A 952 6.51 24.86 23.19
N GLN A 953 6.29 25.05 24.49
CA GLN A 953 5.29 24.28 25.20
C GLN A 953 3.88 24.54 24.64
N LYS A 954 3.22 23.45 24.22
CA LYS A 954 1.85 23.45 23.69
C LYS A 954 0.85 24.08 24.66
N GLY A 955 0.02 24.99 24.15
CA GLY A 955 -1.03 25.68 24.90
C GLY A 955 -0.54 26.73 25.89
N ALA A 956 0.78 26.96 25.98
CA ALA A 956 1.33 27.97 26.88
C ALA A 956 1.23 29.39 26.29
N THR A 957 1.16 30.37 27.19
CA THR A 957 1.20 31.81 26.90
C THR A 957 2.58 32.38 27.17
N TYR A 958 2.98 33.35 26.35
CA TYR A 958 4.30 33.96 26.36
C TYR A 958 4.23 35.48 26.25
N THR A 959 5.27 36.13 26.77
CA THR A 959 5.53 37.56 26.63
C THR A 959 6.79 37.75 25.81
N LEU A 960 6.68 38.50 24.70
CA LEU A 960 7.82 38.90 23.87
C LEU A 960 8.35 40.25 24.35
N THR A 961 9.62 40.32 24.70
CA THR A 961 10.29 41.54 25.18
C THR A 961 11.55 41.81 24.34
N PRO A 962 11.74 43.03 23.79
CA PRO A 962 13.01 43.42 23.20
C PRO A 962 14.05 43.64 24.33
N VAL A 963 15.16 42.91 24.27
CA VAL A 963 16.27 43.05 25.23
C VAL A 963 17.23 44.15 24.75
N SER A 964 17.39 44.27 23.43
CA SER A 964 18.13 45.34 22.75
C SER A 964 17.56 45.55 21.34
N THR A 965 18.16 46.45 20.56
CA THR A 965 17.79 46.66 19.14
C THR A 965 18.04 45.45 18.23
N THR A 966 18.80 44.46 18.71
CA THR A 966 19.19 43.26 17.95
C THR A 966 18.88 41.97 18.70
N ARG A 967 18.23 42.02 19.86
CA ARG A 967 17.98 40.86 20.72
C ARG A 967 16.53 40.84 21.20
N MET A 968 15.87 39.72 20.95
CA MET A 968 14.51 39.45 21.42
C MET A 968 14.54 38.35 22.47
N LYS A 969 13.60 38.42 23.42
CA LYS A 969 13.39 37.42 24.47
C LYS A 969 11.93 37.04 24.55
N LEU A 970 11.65 35.75 24.61
CA LEU A 970 10.33 35.19 24.81
C LEU A 970 10.33 34.41 26.12
N THR A 971 9.46 34.82 27.05
CA THR A 971 9.36 34.20 28.38
C THR A 971 7.95 33.67 28.57
N ARG A 972 7.83 32.42 29.02
CA ARG A 972 6.53 31.84 29.40
C ARG A 972 5.92 32.63 30.56
N SER A 973 4.66 33.02 30.42
CA SER A 973 3.96 33.85 31.42
C SER A 973 2.47 33.52 31.43
N SER A 974 1.88 33.33 32.62
CA SER A 974 0.44 33.11 32.77
C SER A 974 -0.41 34.32 32.37
N THR A 975 0.20 35.51 32.25
CA THR A 975 -0.44 36.75 31.79
C THR A 975 0.06 37.18 30.41
N GLY A 976 0.78 36.32 29.69
CA GLY A 976 1.30 36.60 28.36
C GLY A 976 0.17 36.73 27.32
N THR A 977 0.39 37.56 26.30
CA THR A 977 -0.60 37.82 25.24
C THR A 977 -0.41 36.96 23.99
N LEU A 978 0.71 36.23 23.89
CA LEU A 978 1.03 35.37 22.75
C LEU A 978 0.82 33.90 23.13
N THR A 979 -0.16 33.23 22.52
CA THR A 979 -0.49 31.83 22.81
C THR A 979 0.10 30.90 21.76
N ALA A 980 0.80 29.85 22.18
CA ALA A 980 1.39 28.83 21.30
C ALA A 980 0.52 27.55 21.27
N PRO A 981 -0.60 27.51 20.51
CA PRO A 981 -1.58 26.42 20.62
C PRO A 981 -1.00 25.05 20.29
N ASN A 982 -0.08 24.95 19.34
CA ASN A 982 0.64 23.73 18.98
C ASN A 982 2.15 23.84 19.17
N GLY A 983 2.60 24.70 20.09
CA GLY A 983 4.03 24.97 20.29
C GLY A 983 4.65 25.87 19.21
N VAL A 984 3.81 26.60 18.47
CA VAL A 984 4.18 27.53 17.40
C VAL A 984 3.66 28.94 17.72
N LEU A 985 4.47 29.96 17.46
CA LEU A 985 4.07 31.36 17.46
C LEU A 985 4.48 32.04 16.15
N LYS A 986 3.52 32.68 15.48
CA LYS A 986 3.78 33.60 14.37
C LYS A 986 3.80 35.03 14.90
N ILE A 987 4.95 35.68 14.80
CA ILE A 987 5.17 37.04 15.28
C ILE A 987 5.35 37.95 14.06
N ASN A 988 4.35 38.80 13.82
CA ASN A 988 4.44 39.89 12.86
C ASN A 988 4.81 41.17 13.62
N ARG A 989 5.94 41.79 13.28
CA ARG A 989 6.41 43.01 13.96
C ARG A 989 5.87 44.23 13.20
N SER A 990 5.04 45.02 13.88
CA SER A 990 4.49 46.29 13.36
C SER A 990 5.56 47.38 13.28
#